data_AF-A0A962N7P1-F1
#
_entry.id   AF-A0A962N7P1-F1
#
_cell.length_a   1.000
_cell.length_b   1.000
_cell.length_c   1.000
_cell.angle_alpha   90.00
_cell.angle_beta   90.00
_cell.angle_gamma   90.00
#
_symmetry.space_group_name_H-M   'P 1'
#
loop_
_entity.id
_entity.type
_entity.pdbx_description
1 polymer ?
#
loop_
_entity_poly.entity_id
_entity_poly.type
_entity_poly.pdbx_seq_one_letter_code
_entity_poly.pdbx_strand_id
1 'polypeptide(L)'
;AAAGWQADQLNLQRLTSIDALPCQAPAAKALSGGISGAWYPASRSGEGWLVQALSPDLAFVYWFSYTPDGCQAWFGSTGPIIDNTILIDQALQPTGGLFGPDYNPSTVTLNPWGAFALTFTDCGSAVARAVGPPTYGEYVQTDLIRLTTIGGTDGCGFSANAFAASGSVIAPPGHYVDGDVNNVDVPNVDNDSPAQSQAVGNPALISGYVTQAATGNAGDRFASSDDPLDAYRMTITAGQVLQLQIADWDAQTPAANDLDLLVFDVADSSTVLFASRSTAASEFITIPATGEYHVVVLAFAGRSNYTLSVASGTPVGSSLSLTDEVVADEIIVRFDDGPEGKAPRRSAKQWAGLLGLEAKQGVPGEAMLFRLSDDAKTREQSLRGLGVSKAGRQALLPGGFGVSAEQRARWQAIEAIKALQARADVRYAEANGIARPAAVPNDPGYPLQWHYPQINLPAAWDVTTGSNNVVVAVIDTGVSPHTDMAGKIRTDLGADLIGNALNACDGDGPDFDATDPGDGQGCGGQGSSSFHGTHVAGTVAAATNNGVGVSGVSWGSSIMPVRVLGREGVLVMSAVASMHSLPVIRPAMQDLLARTEFDEGARYADFNPDSDRVAAYGVAALIAGGIASKTGLLAKIGILLLSLKKFAVLIVVAIAGLLSRVFKRKSGAEG
;
A
#
# COMPACT_ATOMS: atom_id res chain seq x y z
N ALA A 1 14.54 -24.64 40.84
CA ALA A 1 13.71 -23.42 40.84
C ALA A 1 14.26 -22.51 39.75
N ALA A 2 13.71 -22.61 38.55
CA ALA A 2 14.05 -21.71 37.45
C ALA A 2 13.37 -20.37 37.73
N ALA A 3 14.12 -19.29 37.63
CA ALA A 3 13.63 -17.94 37.88
C ALA A 3 12.51 -17.63 36.88
N GLY A 4 11.30 -17.40 37.39
CA GLY A 4 10.21 -16.86 36.60
C GLY A 4 10.55 -15.45 36.11
N TRP A 5 9.73 -14.96 35.18
CA TRP A 5 9.70 -13.56 34.79
C TRP A 5 9.81 -12.68 36.04
N GLN A 6 10.80 -11.79 36.09
CA GLN A 6 10.75 -10.69 37.03
C GLN A 6 9.51 -9.87 36.69
N ALA A 7 8.82 -9.35 37.71
CA ALA A 7 7.64 -8.52 37.53
C ALA A 7 8.00 -7.35 36.60
N ASP A 8 7.34 -7.27 35.45
CA ASP A 8 7.56 -6.24 34.43
C ASP A 8 6.23 -5.55 34.10
N GLN A 9 6.28 -4.26 33.76
CA GLN A 9 5.11 -3.43 33.50
C GLN A 9 5.22 -2.85 32.10
N LEU A 10 4.28 -3.20 31.21
CA LEU A 10 4.27 -2.79 29.81
C LEU A 10 3.14 -1.80 29.54
N ASN A 11 3.48 -0.64 28.99
CA ASN A 11 2.51 0.38 28.58
C ASN A 11 1.86 -0.01 27.24
N LEU A 12 0.53 -0.09 27.22
CA LEU A 12 -0.24 -0.35 26.01
C LEU A 12 -0.99 0.92 25.60
N GLN A 13 -0.80 1.34 24.35
CA GLN A 13 -1.49 2.49 23.76
C GLN A 13 -2.57 2.01 22.79
N ARG A 14 -3.79 2.52 22.95
CA ARG A 14 -4.89 2.24 22.02
C ARG A 14 -4.60 2.89 20.67
N LEU A 15 -4.52 2.08 19.62
CA LEU A 15 -4.22 2.57 18.26
C LEU A 15 -5.46 2.91 17.43
N THR A 16 -6.65 2.39 17.79
CA THR A 16 -7.89 2.60 17.03
C THR A 16 -9.13 2.77 17.91
N SER A 17 -10.11 3.55 17.44
CA SER A 17 -11.44 3.68 18.05
C SER A 17 -12.56 3.43 17.04
N ILE A 18 -13.65 2.81 17.50
CA ILE A 18 -14.86 2.60 16.70
C ILE A 18 -15.76 3.83 16.87
N ASP A 19 -16.10 4.46 15.76
CA ASP A 19 -16.98 5.63 15.76
C ASP A 19 -18.38 5.26 16.29
N ALA A 20 -19.01 6.16 17.04
CA ALA A 20 -20.27 5.96 17.79
C ALA A 20 -20.25 5.02 19.02
N LEU A 21 -19.11 4.42 19.39
CA LEU A 21 -18.92 3.76 20.69
C LEU A 21 -17.83 4.48 21.51
N PRO A 22 -18.12 5.67 22.06
CA PRO A 22 -17.17 6.31 22.96
C PRO A 22 -17.00 5.40 24.17
N CYS A 23 -15.77 4.95 24.43
CA CYS A 23 -15.42 4.69 25.82
C CYS A 23 -15.67 6.03 26.51
N GLN A 24 -16.68 6.13 27.39
CA GLN A 24 -16.50 7.06 28.48
C GLN A 24 -15.17 6.63 29.08
N ALA A 25 -14.18 7.54 29.07
CA ALA A 25 -12.97 7.32 29.83
C ALA A 25 -13.45 6.76 31.17
N PRO A 26 -13.00 5.57 31.61
CA PRO A 26 -13.16 5.23 33.00
C PRO A 26 -12.73 6.47 33.74
N ALA A 27 -13.52 6.95 34.69
CA ALA A 27 -13.06 8.00 35.58
C ALA A 27 -11.93 7.40 36.43
N ALA A 28 -10.79 7.08 35.83
CA ALA A 28 -9.54 6.85 36.49
C ALA A 28 -9.02 8.25 36.87
N LYS A 29 -9.73 8.89 37.80
CA LYS A 29 -9.22 10.04 38.53
C LYS A 29 -8.81 9.51 39.89
N ALA A 30 -7.56 9.11 40.00
CA ALA A 30 -7.04 8.57 41.24
C ALA A 30 -5.76 9.25 41.71
N LEU A 31 -5.53 10.52 41.36
CA LEU A 31 -4.69 11.45 42.11
C LEU A 31 -5.15 12.90 41.85
N SER A 32 -5.53 13.64 42.89
CA SER A 32 -5.87 15.07 42.80
C SER A 32 -4.62 15.96 42.92
N GLY A 33 -4.72 17.27 42.67
CA GLY A 33 -3.60 18.20 42.95
C GLY A 33 -3.03 18.09 44.37
N GLY A 34 -3.83 17.57 45.31
CA GLY A 34 -3.48 17.32 46.71
C GLY A 34 -2.40 16.27 46.96
N ILE A 35 -1.88 15.52 45.97
CA ILE A 35 -0.65 14.69 46.15
C ILE A 35 0.60 15.55 46.19
N SER A 36 0.61 16.67 45.47
CA SER A 36 1.80 17.52 45.27
C SER A 36 2.48 17.89 46.60
N GLY A 37 3.79 17.77 46.66
CA GLY A 37 4.56 17.94 47.88
C GLY A 37 5.90 17.22 47.84
N ALA A 38 6.64 17.30 48.95
CA ALA A 38 7.89 16.59 49.15
C ALA A 38 7.64 15.22 49.79
N TRP A 39 8.30 14.20 49.26
CA TRP A 39 8.20 12.79 49.64
C TRP A 39 9.60 12.25 49.92
N TYR A 40 9.73 11.46 50.97
CA TYR A 40 11.04 11.16 51.53
C TYR A 40 11.16 9.70 51.99
N PRO A 41 12.25 9.00 51.63
CA PRO A 41 12.54 7.66 52.12
C PRO A 41 13.19 7.73 53.51
N ALA A 42 12.53 7.21 54.54
CA ALA A 42 13.10 7.17 55.89
C ALA A 42 14.42 6.39 55.98
N SER A 43 14.63 5.44 55.06
CA SER A 43 15.82 4.58 54.98
C SER A 43 17.03 5.22 54.28
N ARG A 44 16.86 6.36 53.59
CA ARG A 44 17.94 7.00 52.80
C ARG A 44 18.01 8.50 53.07
N SER A 45 18.81 8.85 54.07
CA SER A 45 18.88 10.23 54.53
C SER A 45 19.50 11.19 53.53
N GLY A 46 18.82 12.32 53.30
CA GLY A 46 19.23 13.37 52.36
C GLY A 46 18.71 13.18 50.93
N GLU A 47 17.96 12.11 50.66
CA GLU A 47 17.33 11.84 49.36
C GLU A 47 15.83 12.12 49.41
N GLY A 48 15.17 12.38 48.28
CA GLY A 48 13.72 12.58 48.27
C GLY A 48 13.16 13.11 46.96
N TRP A 49 11.84 13.06 46.81
CA TRP A 49 11.12 13.49 45.61
C TRP A 49 10.27 14.71 45.90
N LEU A 50 10.30 15.68 45.00
CA LEU A 50 9.32 16.75 44.90
C LEU A 50 8.35 16.39 43.78
N VAL A 51 7.09 16.19 44.13
CA VAL A 51 6.03 15.84 43.19
C VAL A 51 5.14 17.06 42.97
N GLN A 52 4.86 17.34 41.70
CA GLN A 52 3.91 18.37 41.30
C GLN A 52 2.92 17.78 40.29
N ALA A 53 1.68 17.56 40.71
CA ALA A 53 0.60 17.27 39.78
C ALA A 53 0.28 18.54 39.00
N LEU A 54 0.48 18.51 37.68
CA LEU A 54 0.26 19.64 36.77
C LEU A 54 -1.18 19.65 36.24
N SER A 55 -1.74 18.47 36.05
CA SER A 55 -3.12 18.20 35.65
C SER A 55 -3.57 16.85 36.23
N PRO A 56 -4.83 16.43 36.06
CA PRO A 56 -5.30 15.12 36.54
C PRO A 56 -4.55 13.91 35.96
N ASP A 57 -3.82 14.08 34.86
CA ASP A 57 -3.17 13.05 34.05
C ASP A 57 -1.66 13.28 33.86
N LEU A 58 -1.09 14.37 34.37
CA LEU A 58 0.32 14.71 34.19
C LEU A 58 0.95 15.22 35.49
N ALA A 59 2.14 14.73 35.79
CA ALA A 59 2.96 15.23 36.88
C ALA A 59 4.37 15.61 36.41
N PHE A 60 4.97 16.57 37.09
CA PHE A 60 6.40 16.80 37.10
C PHE A 60 6.97 16.24 38.40
N VAL A 61 8.08 15.51 38.31
CA VAL A 61 8.76 14.96 39.47
C VAL A 61 10.23 15.29 39.42
N TYR A 62 10.72 15.81 40.54
CA TYR A 62 12.12 16.14 40.75
C TYR A 62 12.66 15.29 41.91
N TRP A 63 13.79 14.62 41.72
CA TRP A 63 14.39 13.69 42.67
C TRP A 63 15.77 14.19 43.09
N PHE A 64 15.94 14.34 44.40
CA PHE A 64 17.17 14.68 45.09
C PHE A 64 17.87 13.40 45.55
N SER A 65 19.12 13.22 45.15
CA SER A 65 19.94 12.08 45.56
C SER A 65 21.42 12.45 45.48
N TYR A 66 22.30 11.45 45.43
CA TYR A 66 23.74 11.62 45.37
C TYR A 66 24.33 10.81 44.21
N THR A 67 25.37 11.33 43.59
CA THR A 67 26.22 10.55 42.68
C THR A 67 26.97 9.46 43.45
N PRO A 68 27.51 8.43 42.77
CA PRO A 68 28.23 7.33 43.42
C PRO A 68 29.44 7.77 44.26
N ASP A 69 30.03 8.92 43.92
CA ASP A 69 31.11 9.59 44.63
C ASP A 69 30.64 10.50 45.78
N GLY A 70 29.33 10.55 46.06
CA GLY A 70 28.73 11.26 47.19
C GLY A 70 28.41 12.74 46.95
N CYS A 71 28.55 13.25 45.72
CA CYS A 71 28.15 14.61 45.38
C CYS A 71 26.63 14.70 45.21
N GLN A 72 26.02 15.85 45.51
CA GLN A 72 24.58 16.03 45.32
C GLN A 72 24.20 15.91 43.84
N ALA A 73 23.14 15.15 43.57
CA ALA A 73 22.59 14.93 42.24
C ALA A 73 21.09 15.19 42.23
N TRP A 74 20.61 15.65 41.09
CA TRP A 74 19.22 16.02 40.88
C TRP A 74 18.76 15.39 39.57
N PHE A 75 17.58 14.80 39.59
CA PHE A 75 16.99 14.13 38.44
C PHE A 75 15.57 14.61 38.26
N GLY A 76 15.07 14.70 37.04
CA GLY A 76 13.65 14.98 36.88
C GLY A 76 13.17 14.92 35.46
N SER A 77 11.86 14.80 35.35
CA SER A 77 11.13 14.86 34.10
C SER A 77 9.63 15.01 34.38
N THR A 78 8.86 15.14 33.32
CA THR A 78 7.40 15.02 33.36
C THR A 78 6.98 13.62 32.95
N GLY A 79 5.84 13.15 33.45
CA GLY A 79 5.26 11.90 32.99
C GLY A 79 3.82 11.70 33.44
N PRO A 80 3.14 10.69 32.86
CA PRO A 80 1.71 10.50 33.07
C PRO A 80 1.38 10.05 34.48
N ILE A 81 0.19 10.43 34.92
CA ILE A 81 -0.48 9.87 36.10
C ILE A 81 -1.43 8.78 35.61
N ILE A 82 -1.20 7.55 36.04
CA ILE A 82 -2.04 6.39 35.72
C ILE A 82 -2.48 5.76 37.03
N ASP A 83 -3.80 5.76 37.27
CA ASP A 83 -4.39 5.38 38.55
C ASP A 83 -3.74 6.14 39.73
N ASN A 84 -3.06 5.42 40.63
CA ASN A 84 -2.36 5.95 41.79
C ASN A 84 -0.84 6.04 41.57
N THR A 85 -0.36 5.96 40.32
CA THR A 85 1.06 5.90 40.00
C THR A 85 1.47 7.03 39.06
N ILE A 86 2.62 7.65 39.35
CA ILE A 86 3.32 8.55 38.41
C ILE A 86 4.45 7.77 37.76
N LEU A 87 4.49 7.75 36.43
CA LEU A 87 5.53 7.06 35.66
C LEU A 87 6.46 8.07 34.99
N ILE A 88 7.76 7.93 35.20
CA ILE A 88 8.81 8.71 34.54
C ILE A 88 9.69 7.73 33.75
N ASP A 89 9.43 7.60 32.45
CA ASP A 89 10.13 6.65 31.58
C ASP A 89 11.57 7.09 31.24
N GLN A 90 11.85 8.40 31.31
CA GLN A 90 13.18 8.95 31.13
C GLN A 90 13.41 10.17 32.02
N ALA A 91 14.08 9.96 33.14
CA ALA A 91 14.63 10.98 34.02
C ALA A 91 15.92 11.57 33.44
N LEU A 92 16.05 12.90 33.53
CA LEU A 92 17.22 13.63 33.07
C LEU A 92 18.01 14.16 34.27
N GLN A 93 19.33 14.03 34.20
CA GLN A 93 20.27 14.63 35.13
C GLN A 93 20.87 15.90 34.51
N PRO A 94 20.48 17.11 34.96
CA PRO A 94 21.21 18.31 34.62
C PRO A 94 22.62 18.28 35.24
N THR A 95 23.62 18.61 34.41
CA THR A 95 25.02 18.80 34.82
C THR A 95 25.57 20.07 34.18
N GLY A 96 26.63 20.64 34.75
CA GLY A 96 27.15 21.95 34.33
C GLY A 96 26.28 23.12 34.82
N GLY A 97 26.64 24.34 34.43
CA GLY A 97 26.01 25.57 34.92
C GLY A 97 26.20 25.80 36.42
N LEU A 98 27.17 26.64 36.81
CA LEU A 98 27.27 27.09 38.20
C LEU A 98 26.18 28.14 38.48
N PHE A 99 25.32 27.87 39.46
CA PHE A 99 24.28 28.80 39.86
C PHE A 99 24.91 30.03 40.54
N GLY A 100 24.65 31.24 40.03
CA GLY A 100 25.27 32.48 40.51
C GLY A 100 25.35 33.56 39.43
N PRO A 101 26.05 34.68 39.69
CA PRO A 101 26.23 35.77 38.71
C PRO A 101 26.87 35.32 37.40
N ASP A 102 27.65 34.23 37.45
CA ASP A 102 28.34 33.62 36.30
C ASP A 102 27.53 32.49 35.63
N TYR A 103 26.23 32.38 35.92
CA TYR A 103 25.37 31.37 35.32
C TYR A 103 25.32 31.53 33.80
N ASN A 104 25.80 30.51 33.10
CA ASN A 104 25.72 30.42 31.65
C ASN A 104 24.83 29.22 31.26
N PRO A 105 23.62 29.45 30.74
CA PRO A 105 22.70 28.37 30.38
C PRO A 105 23.24 27.45 29.27
N SER A 106 24.17 27.93 28.42
CA SER A 106 24.75 27.08 27.37
C SER A 106 25.71 26.01 27.91
N THR A 107 26.08 26.09 29.19
CA THR A 107 26.93 25.09 29.85
C THR A 107 26.13 24.01 30.58
N VAL A 108 24.79 24.09 30.55
CA VAL A 108 23.91 23.07 31.14
C VAL A 108 23.69 21.95 30.13
N THR A 109 23.97 20.72 30.55
CA THR A 109 23.74 19.50 29.76
C THR A 109 22.74 18.62 30.49
N LEU A 110 21.69 18.17 29.79
CA LEU A 110 20.70 17.23 30.30
C LEU A 110 21.07 15.81 29.88
N ASN A 111 21.62 15.03 30.80
CA ASN A 111 22.02 13.66 30.53
C ASN A 111 20.88 12.69 30.85
N PRO A 112 20.52 11.76 29.95
CA PRO A 112 19.61 10.67 30.30
C PRO A 112 20.17 9.85 31.47
N TRP A 113 19.35 9.60 32.49
CA TRP A 113 19.78 8.86 33.67
C TRP A 113 19.05 7.52 33.85
N GLY A 114 17.75 7.42 33.56
CA GLY A 114 17.00 6.16 33.76
C GLY A 114 15.51 6.40 33.88
N ALA A 115 14.77 5.48 34.50
CA ALA A 115 13.33 5.58 34.71
C ALA A 115 12.97 5.43 36.20
N PHE A 116 11.85 5.99 36.64
CA PHE A 116 11.29 5.72 37.97
C PHE A 116 9.77 5.85 38.02
N ALA A 117 9.17 5.16 38.98
CA ALA A 117 7.74 5.16 39.26
C ALA A 117 7.49 5.49 40.74
N LEU A 118 6.48 6.30 41.01
CA LEU A 118 5.98 6.60 42.35
C LEU A 118 4.53 6.12 42.47
N THR A 119 4.28 5.08 43.25
CA THR A 119 2.95 4.53 43.50
C THR A 119 2.45 4.97 44.87
N PHE A 120 1.39 5.76 44.90
CA PHE A 120 0.83 6.36 46.12
C PHE A 120 -0.18 5.42 46.74
N THR A 121 0.06 5.01 47.98
CA THR A 121 -0.83 4.11 48.72
C THR A 121 -1.86 4.88 49.53
N ASP A 122 -1.48 6.06 50.04
CA ASP A 122 -2.37 7.01 50.70
C ASP A 122 -1.78 8.45 50.66
N CYS A 123 -2.43 9.39 51.36
CA CYS A 123 -2.03 10.80 51.37
C CYS A 123 -0.65 11.08 51.95
N GLY A 124 -0.14 10.18 52.79
CA GLY A 124 1.12 10.26 53.52
C GLY A 124 2.15 9.22 53.12
N SER A 125 1.77 8.19 52.35
CA SER A 125 2.60 7.03 52.04
C SER A 125 2.65 6.74 50.54
N ALA A 126 3.83 6.42 50.03
CA ALA A 126 4.04 5.99 48.65
C ALA A 126 5.20 4.99 48.56
N VAL A 127 5.34 4.34 47.41
CA VAL A 127 6.43 3.42 47.09
C VAL A 127 7.15 3.91 45.85
N ALA A 128 8.46 4.07 45.93
CA ALA A 128 9.31 4.41 44.81
C ALA A 128 9.99 3.16 44.23
N ARG A 129 10.02 3.09 42.90
CA ARG A 129 10.84 2.15 42.12
C ARG A 129 11.65 2.93 41.11
N ALA A 130 12.95 2.66 40.98
CA ALA A 130 13.78 3.30 39.98
C ALA A 130 14.75 2.32 39.33
N VAL A 131 14.94 2.48 38.02
CA VAL A 131 15.87 1.73 37.18
C VAL A 131 16.82 2.74 36.56
N GLY A 132 18.07 2.74 37.01
CA GLY A 132 19.12 3.62 36.53
C GLY A 132 20.48 2.91 36.57
N PRO A 133 21.59 3.62 36.30
CA PRO A 133 22.92 3.04 36.34
C PRO A 133 23.16 2.32 37.67
N PRO A 134 23.67 1.06 37.65
CA PRO A 134 23.84 0.26 38.86
C PRO A 134 24.66 0.95 39.97
N THR A 135 25.49 1.92 39.61
CA THR A 135 26.36 2.68 40.50
C THR A 135 25.61 3.59 41.49
N TYR A 136 24.33 3.91 41.25
CA TYR A 136 23.50 4.73 42.15
C TYR A 136 22.72 3.92 43.21
N GLY A 137 22.86 2.59 43.17
CA GLY A 137 22.10 1.65 44.01
C GLY A 137 20.67 1.41 43.50
N GLU A 138 20.14 0.22 43.75
CA GLU A 138 18.82 -0.17 43.24
C GLU A 138 17.68 0.39 44.11
N TYR A 139 16.61 0.82 43.45
CA TYR A 139 15.35 1.21 44.06
C TYR A 139 14.28 0.21 43.65
N VAL A 140 14.27 -0.96 44.30
CA VAL A 140 13.37 -2.05 43.92
C VAL A 140 11.98 -1.88 44.55
N GLN A 141 11.92 -1.36 45.78
CA GLN A 141 10.68 -1.03 46.50
C GLN A 141 10.99 -0.17 47.73
N THR A 142 11.12 1.15 47.57
CA THR A 142 11.49 2.05 48.66
C THR A 142 10.28 2.81 49.18
N ASP A 143 9.94 2.61 50.45
CA ASP A 143 8.83 3.31 51.09
C ASP A 143 9.13 4.80 51.28
N LEU A 144 8.18 5.64 50.89
CA LEU A 144 8.22 7.09 51.00
C LEU A 144 7.16 7.58 51.98
N ILE A 145 7.54 8.59 52.77
CA ILE A 145 6.67 9.34 53.66
C ILE A 145 6.55 10.76 53.13
N ARG A 146 5.34 11.31 53.13
CA ARG A 146 5.10 12.69 52.73
C ARG A 146 5.50 13.66 53.84
N LEU A 147 6.26 14.70 53.45
CA LEU A 147 6.72 15.75 54.35
C LEU A 147 5.92 17.04 54.23
N THR A 148 5.43 17.36 53.03
CA THR A 148 4.74 18.65 52.78
C THR A 148 3.48 18.49 51.96
N THR A 149 2.55 19.42 52.17
CA THR A 149 1.30 19.58 51.42
C THR A 149 1.21 20.99 50.84
N ILE A 150 0.54 21.16 49.70
CA ILE A 150 0.27 22.48 49.13
C ILE A 150 -1.06 23.00 49.71
N GLY A 151 -1.00 24.13 50.43
CA GLY A 151 -2.19 24.76 50.99
C GLY A 151 -3.20 25.16 49.91
N GLY A 152 -4.50 25.01 50.20
CA GLY A 152 -5.58 25.36 49.27
C GLY A 152 -5.90 24.31 48.21
N THR A 153 -5.26 23.14 48.25
CA THR A 153 -5.67 21.97 47.45
C THR A 153 -6.67 21.12 48.24
N ASP A 154 -7.78 20.75 47.61
CA ASP A 154 -8.69 19.74 48.16
C ASP A 154 -7.90 18.43 48.33
N GLY A 155 -8.09 17.72 49.44
CA GLY A 155 -7.23 16.60 49.89
C GLY A 155 -6.90 15.57 48.80
N CYS A 156 -5.87 14.75 49.03
CA CYS A 156 -5.47 13.69 48.09
C CYS A 156 -6.60 12.65 47.98
N GLY A 157 -7.46 12.83 46.97
CA GLY A 157 -8.60 11.97 46.74
C GLY A 157 -8.13 10.67 46.13
N PHE A 158 -8.31 9.57 46.85
CA PHE A 158 -8.10 8.22 46.34
C PHE A 158 -9.44 7.61 45.95
N SER A 159 -9.55 7.14 44.72
CA SER A 159 -10.60 6.19 44.33
C SER A 159 -9.96 4.91 43.79
N ALA A 160 -9.10 4.28 44.60
CA ALA A 160 -8.54 2.97 44.29
C ALA A 160 -9.48 1.90 44.86
N ASN A 161 -10.53 1.56 44.11
CA ASN A 161 -11.20 0.28 44.34
C ASN A 161 -10.24 -0.81 43.88
N ALA A 162 -9.69 -1.60 44.80
CA ALA A 162 -9.01 -2.83 44.46
C ALA A 162 -10.06 -3.83 43.96
N PHE A 163 -10.04 -4.12 42.66
CA PHE A 163 -10.83 -5.21 42.08
C PHE A 163 -9.91 -6.41 41.88
N ALA A 164 -10.33 -7.58 42.39
CA ALA A 164 -9.86 -8.84 41.81
C ALA A 164 -10.62 -9.03 40.49
N ALA A 165 -9.94 -8.86 39.37
CA ALA A 165 -10.48 -9.22 38.07
C ALA A 165 -10.30 -10.72 37.87
N SER A 166 -11.36 -11.49 38.11
CA SER A 166 -11.53 -12.80 37.49
C SER A 166 -12.48 -12.62 36.31
N GLY A 167 -12.05 -13.00 35.11
CA GLY A 167 -12.85 -12.93 33.90
C GLY A 167 -12.32 -13.93 32.87
N SER A 168 -13.20 -14.37 31.97
CA SER A 168 -12.79 -15.14 30.80
C SER A 168 -12.26 -14.18 29.74
N VAL A 169 -11.01 -14.36 29.32
CA VAL A 169 -10.54 -13.81 28.05
C VAL A 169 -11.18 -14.68 26.95
N ILE A 170 -12.14 -14.11 26.24
CA ILE A 170 -12.70 -14.74 25.05
C ILE A 170 -11.94 -14.11 23.89
N ALA A 171 -11.17 -14.92 23.15
CA ALA A 171 -10.56 -14.46 21.91
C ALA A 171 -11.67 -13.89 21.01
N PRO A 172 -11.45 -12.74 20.32
CA PRO A 172 -12.45 -12.21 19.41
C PRO A 172 -12.84 -13.29 18.39
N PRO A 173 -14.11 -13.35 17.96
CA PRO A 173 -14.50 -14.28 16.90
C PRO A 173 -13.59 -14.12 15.69
N GLY A 174 -13.16 -15.23 15.10
CA GLY A 174 -12.24 -15.23 13.97
C GLY A 174 -10.75 -15.32 14.35
N HIS A 175 -10.38 -15.37 15.63
CA HIS A 175 -9.02 -15.70 16.04
C HIS A 175 -8.88 -17.20 16.30
N TYR A 176 -7.86 -17.81 15.72
CA TYR A 176 -7.56 -19.23 15.89
C TYR A 176 -6.08 -19.40 16.25
N VAL A 177 -5.79 -20.49 16.95
CA VAL A 177 -4.43 -20.96 17.17
C VAL A 177 -4.34 -22.31 16.50
N ASP A 178 -3.22 -22.53 15.83
CA ASP A 178 -2.80 -23.81 15.32
C ASP A 178 -2.88 -24.92 16.40
N GLY A 179 -3.14 -26.15 15.94
CA GLY A 179 -3.44 -27.28 16.80
C GLY A 179 -2.22 -27.86 17.53
N ASP A 180 -1.03 -27.66 16.99
CA ASP A 180 0.20 -28.34 17.43
C ASP A 180 1.43 -27.44 17.52
N VAL A 181 1.22 -26.16 17.85
CA VAL A 181 2.28 -25.20 18.17
C VAL A 181 3.42 -25.75 19.05
N ASN A 182 4.63 -25.20 18.88
CA ASN A 182 5.83 -25.56 19.63
C ASN A 182 5.81 -25.13 21.12
N ASN A 183 4.82 -25.62 21.87
CA ASN A 183 4.60 -25.38 23.28
C ASN A 183 4.06 -26.65 23.94
N VAL A 184 4.87 -27.30 24.77
CA VAL A 184 4.55 -28.57 25.44
C VAL A 184 3.38 -28.49 26.43
N ASP A 185 3.00 -27.28 26.87
CA ASP A 185 1.92 -27.09 27.85
C ASP A 185 0.52 -27.07 27.23
N VAL A 186 0.42 -27.06 25.89
CA VAL A 186 -0.85 -27.08 25.13
C VAL A 186 -1.11 -28.52 24.61
N PRO A 187 -2.35 -29.01 24.54
CA PRO A 187 -2.65 -30.28 23.88
C PRO A 187 -2.21 -30.28 22.41
N ASN A 188 -1.65 -31.39 21.91
CA ASN A 188 -1.34 -31.56 20.49
C ASN A 188 -2.60 -31.93 19.71
N VAL A 189 -2.85 -31.23 18.60
CA VAL A 189 -3.88 -31.59 17.64
C VAL A 189 -3.30 -31.43 16.23
N ASP A 190 -2.64 -32.49 15.75
CA ASP A 190 -2.04 -32.53 14.42
C ASP A 190 -3.05 -32.13 13.34
N ASN A 191 -2.68 -31.22 12.45
CA ASN A 191 -3.52 -30.77 11.34
C ASN A 191 -2.86 -30.98 9.96
N ASP A 192 -1.80 -31.78 9.90
CA ASP A 192 -0.83 -31.87 8.80
C ASP A 192 -1.30 -32.69 7.59
N SER A 193 -2.59 -32.99 7.48
CA SER A 193 -3.15 -33.78 6.36
C SER A 193 -4.50 -33.24 5.90
N PRO A 194 -4.94 -33.56 4.67
CA PRO A 194 -6.28 -33.18 4.21
C PRO A 194 -7.39 -33.69 5.14
N ALA A 195 -7.20 -34.87 5.73
CA ALA A 195 -8.17 -35.47 6.65
C ALA A 195 -8.19 -34.82 8.04
N GLN A 196 -7.07 -34.21 8.45
CA GLN A 196 -6.89 -33.59 9.77
C GLN A 196 -6.96 -32.06 9.74
N SER A 197 -7.07 -31.45 8.55
CA SER A 197 -7.04 -30.00 8.40
C SER A 197 -8.00 -29.30 9.37
N GLN A 198 -7.45 -28.38 10.16
CA GLN A 198 -8.17 -27.71 11.23
C GLN A 198 -9.27 -26.82 10.64
N ALA A 199 -10.51 -27.06 11.05
CA ALA A 199 -11.64 -26.26 10.61
C ALA A 199 -11.58 -24.85 11.25
N VAL A 200 -11.57 -23.82 10.41
CA VAL A 200 -11.57 -22.42 10.85
C VAL A 200 -12.64 -21.63 10.09
N GLY A 201 -13.24 -20.65 10.76
CA GLY A 201 -14.23 -19.75 10.17
C GLY A 201 -13.60 -18.64 9.32
N ASN A 202 -14.44 -17.81 8.69
CA ASN A 202 -14.02 -16.67 7.88
C ASN A 202 -14.85 -15.43 8.29
N PRO A 203 -14.23 -14.30 8.70
CA PRO A 203 -12.79 -13.99 8.67
C PRO A 203 -11.97 -14.84 9.66
N ALA A 204 -10.68 -15.00 9.35
CA ALA A 204 -9.73 -15.73 10.18
C ALA A 204 -8.44 -14.91 10.39
N LEU A 205 -7.94 -14.91 11.62
CA LEU A 205 -6.56 -14.59 11.98
C LEU A 205 -6.03 -15.77 12.79
N ILE A 206 -5.04 -16.45 12.25
CA ILE A 206 -4.50 -17.69 12.77
C ILE A 206 -3.07 -17.45 13.19
N SER A 207 -2.69 -17.90 14.39
CA SER A 207 -1.30 -17.93 14.84
C SER A 207 -0.83 -19.38 14.91
N GLY A 208 0.29 -19.68 14.27
CA GLY A 208 0.80 -21.05 14.21
C GLY A 208 2.32 -21.13 14.23
N TYR A 209 2.84 -22.35 14.13
CA TYR A 209 4.25 -22.64 14.12
C TYR A 209 4.51 -23.83 13.21
N VAL A 210 5.50 -23.72 12.32
CA VAL A 210 5.98 -24.88 11.54
C VAL A 210 7.50 -24.98 11.63
N THR A 211 8.02 -26.19 11.50
CA THR A 211 9.46 -26.46 11.39
C THR A 211 9.80 -27.55 10.38
N GLN A 212 10.74 -27.22 9.49
CA GLN A 212 11.20 -28.12 8.43
C GLN A 212 12.05 -29.31 8.97
N ALA A 213 12.58 -29.20 10.18
CA ALA A 213 13.45 -30.20 10.82
C ALA A 213 13.33 -30.10 12.34
N ALA A 214 13.69 -31.17 13.07
CA ALA A 214 13.71 -31.14 14.53
C ALA A 214 14.47 -29.93 15.10
N THR A 215 13.89 -29.29 16.11
CA THR A 215 14.43 -28.03 16.64
C THR A 215 15.74 -28.22 17.39
N GLY A 216 15.97 -29.42 17.95
CA GLY A 216 17.14 -29.79 18.73
C GLY A 216 17.22 -29.12 20.11
N ASN A 217 16.24 -28.30 20.50
CA ASN A 217 16.23 -27.61 21.78
C ASN A 217 15.50 -28.44 22.83
N ALA A 218 16.11 -28.62 24.00
CA ALA A 218 15.45 -29.31 25.11
C ALA A 218 14.27 -28.48 25.63
N GLY A 219 13.08 -29.09 25.68
CA GLY A 219 11.85 -28.43 26.15
C GLY A 219 10.89 -28.04 25.02
N ASP A 220 11.35 -28.03 23.77
CA ASP A 220 10.49 -27.85 22.60
C ASP A 220 9.63 -29.10 22.37
N ARG A 221 8.40 -28.90 21.88
CA ARG A 221 7.55 -30.00 21.40
C ARG A 221 8.26 -30.75 20.27
N PHE A 222 8.85 -30.00 19.36
CA PHE A 222 9.52 -30.51 18.16
C PHE A 222 11.04 -30.69 18.35
N ALA A 223 11.48 -30.96 19.58
CA ALA A 223 12.91 -31.16 19.88
C ALA A 223 13.57 -32.28 19.05
N SER A 224 12.81 -33.34 18.74
CA SER A 224 13.30 -34.55 18.05
C SER A 224 12.50 -34.96 16.81
N SER A 225 11.51 -34.17 16.41
CA SER A 225 10.67 -34.39 15.22
C SER A 225 10.46 -33.07 14.50
N ASP A 226 10.18 -33.13 13.21
CA ASP A 226 9.74 -31.98 12.43
C ASP A 226 8.22 -31.79 12.51
N ASP A 227 7.79 -30.64 12.01
CA ASP A 227 6.39 -30.25 11.81
C ASP A 227 6.31 -29.39 10.54
N PRO A 228 6.38 -30.05 9.37
CA PRO A 228 6.71 -29.35 8.15
C PRO A 228 5.55 -28.55 7.57
N LEU A 229 4.29 -28.76 8.01
CA LEU A 229 3.14 -28.04 7.47
C LEU A 229 1.96 -28.00 8.44
N ASP A 230 1.23 -26.90 8.38
CA ASP A 230 -0.08 -26.76 9.02
C ASP A 230 -1.16 -26.63 7.95
N ALA A 231 -2.28 -27.33 8.10
CA ALA A 231 -3.40 -27.24 7.15
C ALA A 231 -4.71 -26.79 7.80
N TYR A 232 -5.34 -25.80 7.18
CA TYR A 232 -6.61 -25.22 7.63
C TYR A 232 -7.70 -25.41 6.59
N ARG A 233 -8.87 -25.88 7.01
CA ARG A 233 -10.05 -26.02 6.16
C ARG A 233 -11.01 -24.87 6.40
N MET A 234 -11.33 -24.09 5.37
CA MET A 234 -12.21 -22.92 5.49
C MET A 234 -12.96 -22.57 4.21
N THR A 235 -14.12 -21.93 4.36
CA THR A 235 -14.84 -21.30 3.24
C THR A 235 -14.27 -19.90 2.99
N ILE A 236 -13.79 -19.62 1.78
CA ILE A 236 -13.23 -18.31 1.39
C ILE A 236 -14.08 -17.71 0.29
N THR A 237 -14.32 -16.41 0.36
CA THR A 237 -15.10 -15.63 -0.63
C THR A 237 -14.16 -15.12 -1.74
N ALA A 238 -14.65 -15.11 -2.98
CA ALA A 238 -13.95 -14.51 -4.11
C ALA A 238 -13.48 -13.07 -3.79
N GLY A 239 -12.23 -12.77 -4.13
CA GLY A 239 -11.58 -11.48 -3.88
C GLY A 239 -10.95 -11.33 -2.49
N GLN A 240 -11.14 -12.28 -1.56
CA GLN A 240 -10.38 -12.28 -0.31
C GLN A 240 -8.93 -12.71 -0.55
N VAL A 241 -8.05 -12.15 0.26
CA VAL A 241 -6.61 -12.38 0.25
C VAL A 241 -6.22 -13.17 1.50
N LEU A 242 -5.50 -14.26 1.28
CA LEU A 242 -4.73 -14.95 2.29
C LEU A 242 -3.39 -14.23 2.42
N GLN A 243 -3.04 -13.80 3.63
CA GLN A 243 -1.75 -13.19 3.93
C GLN A 243 -1.07 -13.97 5.04
N LEU A 244 0.06 -14.58 4.74
CA LEU A 244 0.97 -15.20 5.69
C LEU A 244 2.06 -14.20 6.05
N GLN A 245 2.35 -14.04 7.34
CA GLN A 245 3.45 -13.24 7.86
C GLN A 245 4.37 -14.14 8.68
N ILE A 246 5.65 -14.15 8.34
CA ILE A 246 6.67 -14.97 8.99
C ILE A 246 7.30 -14.14 10.12
N ALA A 247 7.27 -14.64 11.36
CA ALA A 247 7.72 -13.86 12.53
C ALA A 247 9.24 -13.76 12.63
N ASP A 248 9.95 -14.84 12.30
CA ASP A 248 11.39 -14.98 12.46
C ASP A 248 12.16 -14.78 11.14
N TRP A 249 11.56 -14.07 10.18
CA TRP A 249 12.21 -13.74 8.90
C TRP A 249 13.28 -12.67 9.09
N ASP A 250 14.40 -12.81 8.37
CA ASP A 250 15.53 -11.90 8.40
C ASP A 250 15.92 -11.44 6.98
N ALA A 251 15.92 -10.12 6.75
CA ALA A 251 16.30 -9.51 5.48
C ALA A 251 17.75 -9.79 5.05
N GLN A 252 18.65 -10.09 6.00
CA GLN A 252 20.04 -10.45 5.67
C GLN A 252 20.18 -11.92 5.26
N THR A 253 19.24 -12.77 5.70
CA THR A 253 19.22 -14.20 5.40
C THR A 253 17.79 -14.65 5.00
N PRO A 254 17.21 -14.10 3.92
CA PRO A 254 15.78 -14.26 3.60
C PRO A 254 15.36 -15.70 3.28
N ALA A 255 16.33 -16.58 2.98
CA ALA A 255 16.10 -18.01 2.73
C ALA A 255 16.32 -18.90 3.98
N ALA A 256 16.67 -18.32 5.15
CA ALA A 256 16.96 -19.09 6.36
C ALA A 256 15.69 -19.60 7.06
N ASN A 257 14.68 -18.71 7.19
CA ASN A 257 13.34 -19.04 7.67
C ASN A 257 12.35 -18.60 6.59
N ASP A 258 11.83 -19.58 5.87
CA ASP A 258 11.09 -19.40 4.64
C ASP A 258 9.88 -20.32 4.68
N LEU A 259 8.70 -19.71 4.73
CA LEU A 259 7.42 -20.40 4.78
C LEU A 259 6.64 -20.08 3.52
N ASP A 260 6.12 -21.12 2.87
CA ASP A 260 5.32 -21.00 1.66
C ASP A 260 3.83 -21.14 2.00
N LEU A 261 2.98 -20.53 1.17
CA LEU A 261 1.53 -20.67 1.26
C LEU A 261 1.00 -21.44 0.06
N LEU A 262 0.20 -22.48 0.30
CA LEU A 262 -0.44 -23.30 -0.73
C LEU A 262 -1.95 -23.39 -0.48
N VAL A 263 -2.72 -23.50 -1.55
CA VAL A 263 -4.17 -23.67 -1.49
C VAL A 263 -4.60 -24.85 -2.34
N PHE A 264 -5.47 -25.69 -1.78
CA PHE A 264 -6.07 -26.85 -2.46
C PHE A 264 -7.58 -26.77 -2.40
N ASP A 265 -8.24 -27.39 -3.37
CA ASP A 265 -9.67 -27.66 -3.26
C ASP A 265 -9.90 -28.73 -2.19
N VAL A 266 -10.93 -28.59 -1.36
CA VAL A 266 -11.29 -29.65 -0.39
C VAL A 266 -11.71 -30.95 -1.08
N ALA A 267 -12.25 -30.87 -2.30
CA ALA A 267 -12.61 -32.03 -3.10
C ALA A 267 -11.40 -32.68 -3.82
N ASP A 268 -10.30 -31.95 -4.00
CA ASP A 268 -9.07 -32.44 -4.62
C ASP A 268 -7.81 -31.85 -3.96
N SER A 269 -7.25 -32.60 -3.02
CA SER A 269 -5.98 -32.28 -2.36
C SER A 269 -4.74 -32.77 -3.12
N SER A 270 -4.90 -33.31 -4.34
CA SER A 270 -3.79 -33.87 -5.13
C SER A 270 -3.14 -32.86 -6.08
N THR A 271 -3.76 -31.70 -6.26
CA THR A 271 -3.33 -30.63 -7.17
C THR A 271 -3.34 -29.31 -6.44
N VAL A 272 -2.23 -28.57 -6.47
CA VAL A 272 -2.17 -27.22 -5.90
C VAL A 272 -3.02 -26.27 -6.75
N LEU A 273 -4.01 -25.60 -6.17
CA LEU A 273 -4.79 -24.59 -6.90
C LEU A 273 -4.06 -23.27 -7.00
N PHE A 274 -3.52 -22.79 -5.87
CA PHE A 274 -2.80 -21.51 -5.80
C PHE A 274 -1.58 -21.67 -4.89
N ALA A 275 -0.52 -20.93 -5.18
CA ALA A 275 0.69 -20.96 -4.38
C ALA A 275 1.33 -19.58 -4.33
N SER A 276 1.91 -19.25 -3.19
CA SER A 276 2.82 -18.13 -3.02
C SER A 276 4.07 -18.67 -2.35
N ARG A 277 5.17 -18.65 -3.10
CA ARG A 277 6.41 -19.35 -2.74
C ARG A 277 7.65 -18.47 -2.86
N SER A 278 7.58 -17.26 -2.32
CA SER A 278 8.68 -16.30 -2.38
C SER A 278 9.74 -16.59 -1.29
N THR A 279 10.70 -15.68 -1.10
CA THR A 279 11.63 -15.68 0.05
C THR A 279 11.41 -14.43 0.92
N ALA A 280 10.26 -13.77 0.77
CA ALA A 280 9.94 -12.54 1.47
C ALA A 280 9.41 -12.82 2.89
N ALA A 281 9.26 -11.76 3.69
CA ALA A 281 8.68 -11.85 5.03
C ALA A 281 7.20 -12.23 5.05
N SER A 282 6.54 -12.22 3.88
CA SER A 282 5.11 -12.41 3.74
C SER A 282 4.77 -13.11 2.42
N GLU A 283 3.75 -13.95 2.45
CA GLU A 283 3.16 -14.59 1.26
C GLU A 283 1.71 -14.13 1.07
N PHE A 284 1.26 -14.05 -0.19
CA PHE A 284 -0.07 -13.53 -0.53
C PHE A 284 -0.74 -14.38 -1.60
N ILE A 285 -2.01 -14.74 -1.39
CA ILE A 285 -2.84 -15.41 -2.39
C ILE A 285 -4.21 -14.75 -2.45
N THR A 286 -4.62 -14.26 -3.61
CA THR A 286 -5.99 -13.80 -3.86
C THR A 286 -6.84 -14.97 -4.35
N ILE A 287 -7.94 -15.23 -3.67
CA ILE A 287 -8.87 -16.31 -4.04
C ILE A 287 -9.85 -15.81 -5.12
N PRO A 288 -9.86 -16.39 -6.33
CA PRO A 288 -10.66 -15.88 -7.45
C PRO A 288 -12.13 -16.29 -7.41
N ALA A 289 -12.46 -17.38 -6.70
CA ALA A 289 -13.80 -17.95 -6.66
C ALA A 289 -14.18 -18.30 -5.22
N THR A 290 -15.46 -18.14 -4.87
CA THR A 290 -15.94 -18.57 -3.56
C THR A 290 -15.97 -20.09 -3.49
N GLY A 291 -15.41 -20.67 -2.43
CA GLY A 291 -15.32 -22.12 -2.28
C GLY A 291 -14.80 -22.55 -0.91
N GLU A 292 -14.73 -23.86 -0.69
CA GLU A 292 -14.03 -24.43 0.46
C GLU A 292 -12.65 -24.92 0.07
N TYR A 293 -11.66 -24.52 0.86
CA TYR A 293 -10.25 -24.74 0.55
C TYR A 293 -9.51 -25.35 1.74
N HIS A 294 -8.48 -26.14 1.44
CA HIS A 294 -7.36 -26.34 2.35
C HIS A 294 -6.35 -25.21 2.11
N VAL A 295 -6.05 -24.44 3.15
CA VAL A 295 -4.96 -23.46 3.17
C VAL A 295 -3.82 -24.08 3.95
N VAL A 296 -2.68 -24.27 3.30
CA VAL A 296 -1.52 -24.96 3.85
C VAL A 296 -0.37 -23.98 4.00
N VAL A 297 0.14 -23.86 5.21
CA VAL A 297 1.40 -23.17 5.51
C VAL A 297 2.48 -24.22 5.54
N LEU A 298 3.53 -24.06 4.73
CA LEU A 298 4.58 -25.07 4.55
C LEU A 298 5.93 -24.50 4.99
N ALA A 299 6.64 -25.20 5.88
CA ALA A 299 8.02 -24.88 6.22
C ALA A 299 8.95 -25.27 5.06
N PHE A 300 9.26 -24.31 4.20
CA PHE A 300 10.17 -24.52 3.09
C PHE A 300 11.62 -24.63 3.58
N ALA A 301 12.05 -23.71 4.43
CA ALA A 301 13.34 -23.73 5.10
C ALA A 301 13.23 -23.21 6.53
N GLY A 302 14.01 -23.80 7.42
CA GLY A 302 14.11 -23.36 8.81
C GLY A 302 12.82 -23.62 9.59
N ARG A 303 12.43 -22.64 10.41
CA ARG A 303 11.31 -22.73 11.33
C ARG A 303 10.84 -21.35 11.70
N SER A 304 9.54 -21.16 11.93
CA SER A 304 9.06 -19.89 12.44
C SER A 304 7.68 -19.99 13.05
N ASN A 305 7.41 -19.12 14.01
CA ASN A 305 6.03 -18.73 14.28
C ASN A 305 5.49 -17.90 13.09
N TYR A 306 4.20 -17.94 12.85
CA TYR A 306 3.59 -17.14 11.81
C TYR A 306 2.19 -16.64 12.19
N THR A 307 1.73 -15.65 11.44
CA THR A 307 0.30 -15.28 11.43
C THR A 307 -0.27 -15.39 10.03
N LEU A 308 -1.39 -16.09 9.88
CA LEU A 308 -2.14 -16.21 8.64
C LEU A 308 -3.47 -15.47 8.78
N SER A 309 -3.73 -14.51 7.90
CA SER A 309 -4.97 -13.72 7.91
C SER A 309 -5.76 -13.87 6.61
N VAL A 310 -7.08 -13.83 6.73
CA VAL A 310 -8.03 -13.86 5.61
C VAL A 310 -8.84 -12.58 5.62
N ALA A 311 -8.54 -11.68 4.68
CA ALA A 311 -9.15 -10.35 4.65
C ALA A 311 -9.50 -9.92 3.22
N SER A 312 -10.41 -8.94 3.09
CA SER A 312 -10.61 -8.26 1.80
C SER A 312 -9.47 -7.26 1.60
N GLY A 313 -8.82 -7.27 0.45
CA GLY A 313 -7.73 -6.35 0.16
C GLY A 313 -7.12 -6.56 -1.22
N THR A 314 -6.23 -5.65 -1.59
CA THR A 314 -5.37 -5.80 -2.78
C THR A 314 -4.04 -6.37 -2.30
N PRO A 315 -3.55 -7.50 -2.83
CA PRO A 315 -2.23 -8.01 -2.47
C PRO A 315 -1.16 -6.97 -2.83
N VAL A 316 -0.18 -6.82 -1.95
CA VAL A 316 1.00 -5.97 -2.19
C VAL A 316 2.23 -6.87 -2.07
N GLY A 317 2.70 -7.39 -3.20
CA GLY A 317 3.86 -8.29 -3.26
C GLY A 317 3.91 -9.09 -4.56
N SER A 318 5.09 -9.57 -4.92
CA SER A 318 5.29 -10.52 -6.03
C SER A 318 5.39 -11.93 -5.47
N SER A 319 4.45 -12.81 -5.83
CA SER A 319 4.48 -14.24 -5.48
C SER A 319 5.00 -15.05 -6.67
N LEU A 320 5.78 -16.10 -6.41
CA LEU A 320 6.00 -17.17 -7.40
C LEU A 320 4.84 -18.18 -7.29
N SER A 321 3.97 -18.23 -8.30
CA SER A 321 2.86 -19.18 -8.32
C SER A 321 3.11 -20.34 -9.29
N LEU A 322 2.62 -21.53 -8.91
CA LEU A 322 2.56 -22.70 -9.79
C LEU A 322 1.58 -22.50 -10.95
N THR A 323 0.70 -21.50 -10.87
CA THR A 323 -0.27 -21.14 -11.91
C THR A 323 0.18 -20.04 -12.84
N ASP A 324 1.33 -19.40 -12.60
CA ASP A 324 1.81 -18.31 -13.45
C ASP A 324 2.01 -18.81 -14.90
N GLU A 325 1.72 -17.95 -15.87
CA GLU A 325 1.99 -18.20 -17.28
C GLU A 325 3.49 -18.04 -17.57
N VAL A 326 4.26 -19.02 -17.12
CA VAL A 326 5.71 -19.10 -17.30
C VAL A 326 6.09 -20.35 -18.08
N VAL A 327 7.24 -20.31 -18.74
CA VAL A 327 7.87 -21.49 -19.32
C VAL A 327 8.40 -22.35 -18.16
N ALA A 328 7.76 -23.50 -17.94
CA ALA A 328 7.83 -24.26 -16.69
C ALA A 328 9.24 -24.66 -16.20
N ASP A 329 10.22 -24.76 -17.10
CA ASP A 329 11.57 -25.23 -16.80
C ASP A 329 12.66 -24.17 -17.03
N GLU A 330 12.28 -22.95 -17.40
CA GLU A 330 13.22 -21.89 -17.76
C GLU A 330 13.34 -20.84 -16.68
N ILE A 331 14.58 -20.46 -16.40
CA ILE A 331 14.98 -19.60 -15.29
C ILE A 331 15.84 -18.47 -15.84
N ILE A 332 15.47 -17.24 -15.53
CA ILE A 332 16.27 -16.05 -15.81
C ILE A 332 17.14 -15.78 -14.59
N VAL A 333 18.45 -15.62 -14.78
CA VAL A 333 19.39 -15.34 -13.69
C VAL A 333 20.28 -14.17 -14.05
N ARG A 334 20.38 -13.20 -13.13
CA ARG A 334 21.38 -12.14 -13.17
C ARG A 334 22.40 -12.40 -12.06
N PHE A 335 23.65 -12.62 -12.45
CA PHE A 335 24.76 -12.79 -11.51
C PHE A 335 25.33 -11.44 -11.05
N ASP A 336 25.94 -11.43 -9.87
CA ASP A 336 26.74 -10.31 -9.40
C ASP A 336 28.18 -10.45 -9.92
N ASP A 337 28.48 -9.78 -11.04
CA ASP A 337 29.78 -9.89 -11.72
C ASP A 337 30.82 -8.90 -11.17
N GLY A 338 30.54 -8.20 -10.06
CA GLY A 338 31.38 -7.14 -9.52
C GLY A 338 31.45 -5.89 -10.43
N PRO A 339 32.29 -4.90 -10.07
CA PRO A 339 32.37 -3.63 -10.80
C PRO A 339 32.86 -3.81 -12.24
N GLU A 340 32.28 -3.03 -13.16
CA GLU A 340 32.65 -3.04 -14.58
C GLU A 340 34.16 -2.88 -14.81
N GLY A 341 34.72 -3.73 -15.67
CA GLY A 341 36.08 -3.58 -16.19
C GLY A 341 37.18 -4.37 -15.47
N LYS A 342 36.87 -5.23 -14.49
CA LYS A 342 37.88 -6.08 -13.84
C LYS A 342 37.44 -7.56 -13.85
N ALA A 343 38.15 -8.37 -14.63
CA ALA A 343 38.00 -9.81 -14.91
C ALA A 343 37.05 -10.19 -16.08
N PRO A 344 37.38 -11.26 -16.84
CA PRO A 344 36.50 -11.79 -17.88
C PRO A 344 35.23 -12.39 -17.26
N ARG A 345 34.08 -11.83 -17.62
CA ARG A 345 32.77 -12.33 -17.19
C ARG A 345 32.50 -13.70 -17.79
N ARG A 346 31.93 -14.62 -17.00
CA ARG A 346 31.57 -15.96 -17.46
C ARG A 346 30.45 -15.88 -18.49
N SER A 347 30.57 -16.68 -19.54
CA SER A 347 29.49 -16.91 -20.50
C SER A 347 28.38 -17.76 -19.90
N ALA A 348 27.17 -17.69 -20.49
CA ALA A 348 26.04 -18.54 -20.11
C ALA A 348 26.42 -20.03 -20.09
N LYS A 349 27.22 -20.51 -21.04
CA LYS A 349 27.68 -21.91 -21.08
C LYS A 349 28.59 -22.29 -19.91
N GLN A 350 29.43 -21.36 -19.44
CA GLN A 350 30.29 -21.58 -18.27
C GLN A 350 29.47 -21.60 -16.98
N TRP A 351 28.52 -20.67 -16.82
CA TRP A 351 27.59 -20.67 -15.69
C TRP A 351 26.71 -21.91 -15.65
N ALA A 352 26.14 -22.30 -16.79
CA ALA A 352 25.37 -23.53 -16.96
C ALA A 352 26.16 -24.76 -16.48
N GLY A 353 27.43 -24.90 -16.89
CA GLY A 353 28.28 -26.00 -16.43
C GLY A 353 28.55 -26.02 -14.92
N LEU A 354 28.62 -24.85 -14.26
CA LEU A 354 28.81 -24.74 -12.81
C LEU A 354 27.53 -25.03 -12.03
N LEU A 355 26.38 -24.63 -12.56
CA LEU A 355 25.07 -24.78 -11.92
C LEU A 355 24.39 -26.10 -12.27
N GLY A 356 24.94 -26.86 -13.22
CA GLY A 356 24.30 -28.04 -13.78
C GLY A 356 23.05 -27.71 -14.59
N LEU A 357 22.93 -26.51 -15.13
CA LEU A 357 21.80 -26.07 -15.96
C LEU A 357 22.14 -26.12 -17.45
N GLU A 358 21.14 -25.96 -18.30
CA GLU A 358 21.33 -25.79 -19.75
C GLU A 358 21.29 -24.31 -20.11
N ALA A 359 22.29 -23.81 -20.84
CA ALA A 359 22.29 -22.43 -21.33
C ALA A 359 21.39 -22.29 -22.57
N LYS A 360 20.43 -21.37 -22.54
CA LYS A 360 19.55 -21.05 -23.67
C LYS A 360 19.99 -19.79 -24.40
N GLN A 361 20.17 -18.70 -23.65
CA GLN A 361 20.57 -17.40 -24.17
C GLN A 361 21.22 -16.56 -23.07
N GLY A 362 22.03 -15.57 -23.44
CA GLY A 362 22.58 -14.62 -22.47
C GLY A 362 23.95 -14.10 -22.87
N VAL A 363 24.22 -12.85 -22.50
CA VAL A 363 25.50 -12.18 -22.72
C VAL A 363 26.21 -12.03 -21.37
N PRO A 364 27.53 -12.25 -21.28
CA PRO A 364 28.29 -12.03 -20.04
C PRO A 364 28.03 -10.64 -19.46
N GLY A 365 27.58 -10.57 -18.20
CA GLY A 365 27.28 -9.29 -17.57
C GLY A 365 25.83 -8.82 -17.65
N GLU A 366 24.94 -9.57 -18.29
CA GLU A 366 23.51 -9.29 -18.33
C GLU A 366 22.71 -10.46 -17.72
N ALA A 367 21.39 -10.32 -17.68
CA ALA A 367 20.51 -11.44 -17.38
C ALA A 367 20.68 -12.55 -18.43
N MET A 368 20.71 -13.80 -17.97
CA MET A 368 20.90 -14.98 -18.81
C MET A 368 19.75 -15.94 -18.60
N LEU A 369 19.36 -16.63 -19.67
CA LEU A 369 18.31 -17.63 -19.68
C LEU A 369 18.92 -19.03 -19.59
N PHE A 370 18.49 -19.76 -18.56
CA PHE A 370 18.83 -21.13 -18.30
C PHE A 370 17.61 -22.03 -18.33
N ARG A 371 17.83 -23.34 -18.43
CA ARG A 371 16.78 -24.34 -18.36
C ARG A 371 17.21 -25.54 -17.51
N LEU A 372 16.27 -26.11 -16.77
CA LEU A 372 16.40 -27.43 -16.16
C LEU A 372 16.25 -28.52 -17.23
N SER A 373 17.14 -29.52 -17.23
CA SER A 373 17.15 -30.56 -18.26
C SER A 373 15.85 -31.36 -18.27
N ASP A 374 15.33 -31.70 -19.46
CA ASP A 374 14.14 -32.56 -19.59
C ASP A 374 14.41 -34.00 -19.12
N ASP A 375 15.67 -34.44 -19.11
CA ASP A 375 16.08 -35.73 -18.56
C ASP A 375 15.98 -35.73 -17.03
N ALA A 376 15.13 -36.60 -16.49
CA ALA A 376 14.82 -36.64 -15.05
C ALA A 376 16.05 -36.87 -14.16
N LYS A 377 17.01 -37.68 -14.62
CA LYS A 377 18.23 -37.97 -13.84
C LYS A 377 19.15 -36.76 -13.81
N THR A 378 19.32 -36.10 -14.94
CA THR A 378 20.10 -34.87 -15.05
C THR A 378 19.46 -33.75 -14.22
N ARG A 379 18.15 -33.54 -14.35
CA ARG A 379 17.39 -32.57 -13.54
C ARG A 379 17.58 -32.80 -12.04
N GLU A 380 17.44 -34.05 -11.58
CA GLU A 380 17.65 -34.43 -10.17
C GLU A 380 19.07 -34.09 -9.68
N GLN A 381 20.08 -34.30 -10.54
CA GLN A 381 21.47 -33.95 -10.25
C GLN A 381 21.68 -32.43 -10.20
N SER A 382 21.09 -31.68 -11.13
CA SER A 382 21.15 -30.22 -11.17
C SER A 382 20.58 -29.62 -9.90
N LEU A 383 19.36 -29.99 -9.54
CA LEU A 383 18.69 -29.49 -8.33
C LEU A 383 19.48 -29.86 -7.07
N ARG A 384 20.05 -31.07 -7.01
CA ARG A 384 20.92 -31.49 -5.90
C ARG A 384 22.17 -30.63 -5.82
N GLY A 385 22.78 -30.30 -6.97
CA GLY A 385 23.95 -29.44 -7.07
C GLY A 385 23.68 -28.00 -6.66
N LEU A 386 22.43 -27.52 -6.85
CA LEU A 386 21.96 -26.23 -6.37
C LEU A 386 21.64 -26.22 -4.85
N GLY A 387 21.63 -27.38 -4.20
CA GLY A 387 21.31 -27.50 -2.77
C GLY A 387 19.82 -27.66 -2.46
N VAL A 388 18.98 -27.93 -3.46
CA VAL A 388 17.54 -28.16 -3.26
C VAL A 388 17.30 -29.43 -2.41
N SER A 389 16.41 -29.33 -1.43
CA SER A 389 16.04 -30.42 -0.53
C SER A 389 15.48 -31.64 -1.28
N LYS A 390 15.45 -32.82 -0.65
CA LYS A 390 14.86 -34.02 -1.29
C LYS A 390 13.36 -33.83 -1.57
N ALA A 391 12.62 -33.22 -0.63
CA ALA A 391 11.20 -32.94 -0.78
C ALA A 391 10.95 -31.99 -1.97
N GLY A 392 11.70 -30.89 -2.04
CA GLY A 392 11.64 -29.94 -3.14
C GLY A 392 11.97 -30.57 -4.50
N ARG A 393 13.02 -31.38 -4.55
CA ARG A 393 13.42 -32.10 -5.79
C ARG A 393 12.37 -33.08 -6.29
N GLN A 394 11.67 -33.75 -5.39
CA GLN A 394 10.68 -34.77 -5.74
C GLN A 394 9.26 -34.21 -5.86
N ALA A 395 9.06 -32.90 -5.64
CA ALA A 395 7.75 -32.25 -5.55
C ALA A 395 6.82 -33.00 -4.58
N LEU A 396 7.37 -33.42 -3.44
CA LEU A 396 6.66 -34.16 -2.41
C LEU A 396 6.20 -33.18 -1.33
N LEU A 397 4.90 -33.14 -1.11
CA LEU A 397 4.31 -32.52 0.07
C LEU A 397 4.09 -33.58 1.15
N PRO A 398 4.31 -33.26 2.43
CA PRO A 398 3.92 -34.12 3.54
C PRO A 398 2.39 -34.29 3.61
N GLY A 399 1.90 -35.17 4.49
CA GLY A 399 0.48 -35.21 4.83
C GLY A 399 -0.48 -35.81 3.80
N GLY A 400 0.00 -36.18 2.61
CA GLY A 400 -0.86 -36.66 1.52
C GLY A 400 -1.44 -35.56 0.62
N PHE A 401 -0.97 -34.31 0.77
CA PHE A 401 -1.14 -33.29 -0.26
C PHE A 401 -0.31 -33.64 -1.50
N GLY A 402 -0.81 -33.31 -2.69
CA GLY A 402 -0.19 -33.70 -3.95
C GLY A 402 0.26 -32.52 -4.82
N VAL A 403 1.21 -32.81 -5.70
CA VAL A 403 1.58 -31.94 -6.83
C VAL A 403 1.35 -32.73 -8.10
N SER A 404 0.51 -32.21 -9.00
CA SER A 404 0.16 -32.89 -10.25
C SER A 404 1.39 -33.12 -11.13
N ALA A 405 1.33 -34.07 -12.06
CA ALA A 405 2.43 -34.34 -12.98
C ALA A 405 2.81 -33.09 -13.81
N GLU A 406 1.81 -32.31 -14.22
CA GLU A 406 1.99 -31.06 -14.95
C GLU A 406 2.66 -29.96 -14.10
N GLN A 407 2.43 -29.97 -12.78
CA GLN A 407 2.97 -28.97 -11.86
C GLN A 407 4.42 -29.24 -11.43
N ARG A 408 4.92 -30.48 -11.57
CA ARG A 408 6.26 -30.86 -11.07
C ARG A 408 7.40 -30.05 -11.68
N ALA A 409 7.34 -29.78 -12.98
CA ALA A 409 8.36 -28.99 -13.66
C ALA A 409 8.45 -27.57 -13.07
N ARG A 410 7.28 -26.91 -12.93
CA ARG A 410 7.18 -25.58 -12.32
C ARG A 410 7.63 -25.60 -10.85
N TRP A 411 7.21 -26.61 -10.10
CA TRP A 411 7.66 -26.82 -8.73
C TRP A 411 9.19 -26.83 -8.67
N GLN A 412 9.83 -27.69 -9.45
CA GLN A 412 11.29 -27.84 -9.48
C GLN A 412 12.01 -26.57 -9.97
N ALA A 413 11.42 -25.81 -10.90
CA ALA A 413 11.97 -24.53 -11.33
C ALA A 413 11.91 -23.47 -10.23
N ILE A 414 10.79 -23.36 -9.50
CA ILE A 414 10.66 -22.46 -8.33
C ILE A 414 11.69 -22.84 -7.26
N GLU A 415 11.86 -24.13 -6.97
CA GLU A 415 12.90 -24.62 -6.04
C GLU A 415 14.31 -24.20 -6.46
N ALA A 416 14.62 -24.33 -7.76
CA ALA A 416 15.90 -23.89 -8.31
C ALA A 416 16.06 -22.37 -8.22
N ILE A 417 15.00 -21.59 -8.47
CA ILE A 417 14.99 -20.13 -8.32
C ILE A 417 15.29 -19.73 -6.88
N LYS A 418 14.60 -20.29 -5.89
CA LYS A 418 14.83 -20.02 -4.46
C LYS A 418 16.26 -20.36 -4.05
N ALA A 419 16.76 -21.53 -4.48
CA ALA A 419 18.14 -21.94 -4.25
C ALA A 419 19.17 -20.99 -4.89
N LEU A 420 18.88 -20.46 -6.09
CA LEU A 420 19.73 -19.48 -6.76
C LEU A 420 19.69 -18.12 -6.06
N GLN A 421 18.53 -17.65 -5.61
CA GLN A 421 18.36 -16.40 -4.88
C GLN A 421 19.15 -16.39 -3.55
N ALA A 422 19.34 -17.55 -2.92
CA ALA A 422 20.13 -17.68 -1.70
C ALA A 422 21.67 -17.56 -1.93
N ARG A 423 22.14 -17.51 -3.18
CA ARG A 423 23.58 -17.47 -3.48
C ARG A 423 24.11 -16.03 -3.47
N ALA A 424 25.25 -15.84 -2.83
CA ALA A 424 25.92 -14.55 -2.79
C ALA A 424 26.42 -14.03 -4.17
N ASP A 425 26.56 -14.90 -5.18
CA ASP A 425 26.96 -14.52 -6.54
C ASP A 425 25.78 -14.29 -7.50
N VAL A 426 24.54 -14.36 -7.00
CA VAL A 426 23.32 -14.10 -7.75
C VAL A 426 22.68 -12.79 -7.28
N ARG A 427 22.45 -11.87 -8.21
CA ARG A 427 21.76 -10.61 -7.94
C ARG A 427 20.24 -10.79 -7.92
N TYR A 428 19.70 -11.56 -8.87
CA TYR A 428 18.31 -12.03 -8.86
C TYR A 428 18.18 -13.28 -9.73
N ALA A 429 17.16 -14.09 -9.42
CA ALA A 429 16.69 -15.18 -10.27
C ALA A 429 15.16 -15.17 -10.28
N GLU A 430 14.55 -15.43 -11.43
CA GLU A 430 13.10 -15.38 -11.65
C GLU A 430 12.66 -16.36 -12.75
N ALA A 431 11.35 -16.60 -12.84
CA ALA A 431 10.77 -17.47 -13.86
C ALA A 431 10.69 -16.77 -15.23
N ASN A 432 10.84 -17.53 -16.32
CA ASN A 432 10.67 -16.98 -17.67
C ASN A 432 9.18 -16.82 -18.03
N GLY A 433 8.66 -15.59 -17.97
CA GLY A 433 7.27 -15.26 -18.31
C GLY A 433 6.94 -15.46 -19.79
N ILE A 434 5.73 -15.93 -20.09
CA ILE A 434 5.21 -16.03 -21.45
C ILE A 434 4.59 -14.69 -21.83
N ALA A 435 5.21 -13.98 -22.78
CA ALA A 435 4.60 -12.83 -23.43
C ALA A 435 3.77 -13.28 -24.64
N ARG A 436 2.51 -12.86 -24.72
CA ARG A 436 1.65 -13.02 -25.91
C ARG A 436 1.58 -11.70 -26.66
N PRO A 437 1.45 -11.71 -28.00
CA PRO A 437 1.18 -10.48 -28.75
C PRO A 437 -0.17 -9.93 -28.28
N ALA A 438 -0.16 -8.71 -27.77
CA ALA A 438 -1.38 -8.04 -27.34
C ALA A 438 -2.28 -7.75 -28.54
N ALA A 439 -3.60 -7.76 -28.33
CA ALA A 439 -4.56 -7.34 -29.33
C ALA A 439 -4.28 -5.89 -29.74
N VAL A 440 -3.81 -5.70 -30.97
CA VAL A 440 -3.57 -4.40 -31.58
C VAL A 440 -4.69 -4.11 -32.58
N PRO A 441 -5.50 -3.04 -32.40
CA PRO A 441 -6.49 -2.61 -33.36
C PRO A 441 -5.91 -2.42 -34.77
N ASN A 442 -6.66 -2.78 -35.81
CA ASN A 442 -6.29 -2.54 -37.21
C ASN A 442 -6.73 -1.15 -37.72
N ASP A 443 -7.33 -0.34 -36.84
CA ASP A 443 -7.93 0.95 -37.13
C ASP A 443 -6.84 2.00 -37.41
N PRO A 444 -6.90 2.75 -38.53
CA PRO A 444 -5.83 3.66 -38.95
C PRO A 444 -5.46 4.75 -37.93
N GLY A 445 -6.40 5.14 -37.07
CA GLY A 445 -6.23 6.15 -36.03
C GLY A 445 -5.66 5.62 -34.72
N TYR A 446 -5.63 4.30 -34.50
CA TYR A 446 -5.10 3.72 -33.25
C TYR A 446 -3.65 4.15 -32.92
N PRO A 447 -2.71 4.23 -33.89
CA PRO A 447 -1.36 4.73 -33.62
C PRO A 447 -1.31 6.17 -33.07
N LEU A 448 -2.36 6.96 -33.25
CA LEU A 448 -2.49 8.32 -32.71
C LEU A 448 -3.08 8.33 -31.28
N GLN A 449 -3.68 7.24 -30.83
CA GLN A 449 -4.27 7.08 -29.49
C GLN A 449 -3.22 6.63 -28.47
N TRP A 450 -2.19 7.46 -28.31
CA TRP A 450 -1.03 7.22 -27.43
C TRP A 450 -1.39 6.88 -25.98
N HIS A 451 -2.57 7.29 -25.52
CA HIS A 451 -3.05 7.08 -24.16
C HIS A 451 -3.51 5.63 -23.92
N TYR A 452 -3.92 4.87 -24.95
CA TYR A 452 -4.41 3.50 -24.78
C TYR A 452 -3.33 2.51 -24.33
N PRO A 453 -2.11 2.52 -24.90
CA PRO A 453 -1.00 1.76 -24.32
C PRO A 453 -0.65 2.17 -22.88
N GLN A 454 -0.79 3.45 -22.52
CA GLN A 454 -0.47 3.93 -21.16
C GLN A 454 -1.43 3.42 -20.08
N ILE A 455 -2.68 3.15 -20.46
CA ILE A 455 -3.67 2.50 -19.58
C ILE A 455 -3.76 0.98 -19.81
N ASN A 456 -2.76 0.40 -20.48
CA ASN A 456 -2.61 -1.04 -20.73
C ASN A 456 -3.81 -1.69 -21.45
N LEU A 457 -4.48 -0.95 -22.33
CA LEU A 457 -5.65 -1.46 -23.05
C LEU A 457 -5.35 -2.65 -23.97
N PRO A 458 -4.20 -2.74 -24.68
CA PRO A 458 -3.88 -3.91 -25.48
C PRO A 458 -3.94 -5.22 -24.71
N ALA A 459 -3.40 -5.24 -23.48
CA ALA A 459 -3.49 -6.41 -22.61
C ALA A 459 -4.91 -6.62 -22.08
N ALA A 460 -5.67 -5.56 -21.81
CA ALA A 460 -7.07 -5.67 -21.39
C ALA A 460 -7.96 -6.29 -22.48
N TRP A 461 -7.72 -5.94 -23.75
CA TRP A 461 -8.46 -6.47 -24.90
C TRP A 461 -8.20 -7.94 -25.17
N ASP A 462 -7.04 -8.47 -24.76
CA ASP A 462 -6.80 -9.92 -24.76
C ASP A 462 -7.71 -10.67 -23.77
N VAL A 463 -8.15 -10.01 -22.70
CA VAL A 463 -9.09 -10.57 -21.71
C VAL A 463 -10.53 -10.40 -22.19
N THR A 464 -10.91 -9.17 -22.54
CA THR A 464 -12.24 -8.87 -23.08
C THR A 464 -12.22 -7.53 -23.82
N THR A 465 -12.98 -7.43 -24.91
CA THR A 465 -13.24 -6.15 -25.60
C THR A 465 -14.55 -5.50 -25.14
N GLY A 466 -15.20 -6.05 -24.11
CA GLY A 466 -16.52 -5.64 -23.63
C GLY A 466 -17.65 -6.49 -24.23
N SER A 467 -18.89 -6.09 -23.93
CA SER A 467 -20.10 -6.80 -24.35
C SER A 467 -21.20 -5.82 -24.73
N ASN A 468 -22.00 -6.16 -25.75
CA ASN A 468 -23.15 -5.39 -26.17
C ASN A 468 -24.28 -5.36 -25.13
N ASN A 469 -24.21 -6.22 -24.10
CA ASN A 469 -25.09 -6.17 -22.94
C ASN A 469 -24.73 -5.03 -21.97
N VAL A 470 -23.53 -4.46 -22.10
CA VAL A 470 -23.09 -3.30 -21.31
C VAL A 470 -23.40 -2.04 -22.11
N VAL A 471 -24.42 -1.31 -21.66
CA VAL A 471 -24.82 -0.01 -22.22
C VAL A 471 -24.22 1.09 -21.36
N VAL A 472 -23.42 1.98 -21.97
CA VAL A 472 -22.80 3.13 -21.30
C VAL A 472 -23.57 4.38 -21.67
N ALA A 473 -24.14 5.07 -20.68
CA ALA A 473 -24.78 6.36 -20.89
C ALA A 473 -23.71 7.47 -21.03
N VAL A 474 -23.71 8.16 -22.17
CA VAL A 474 -22.86 9.34 -22.42
C VAL A 474 -23.74 10.58 -22.26
N ILE A 475 -23.61 11.24 -21.12
CA ILE A 475 -24.37 12.44 -20.75
C ILE A 475 -23.57 13.67 -21.17
N ASP A 476 -23.89 14.22 -22.36
CA ASP A 476 -23.04 15.22 -23.02
C ASP A 476 -23.84 16.07 -24.04
N THR A 477 -23.23 16.54 -25.13
CA THR A 477 -23.89 17.28 -26.23
C THR A 477 -24.77 16.42 -27.13
N GLY A 478 -24.88 15.12 -26.83
CA GLY A 478 -25.49 14.11 -27.71
C GLY A 478 -24.47 13.44 -28.61
N VAL A 479 -24.94 12.73 -29.63
CA VAL A 479 -24.07 12.05 -30.60
C VAL A 479 -24.52 12.35 -32.02
N SER A 480 -23.56 12.69 -32.88
CA SER A 480 -23.79 12.87 -34.31
C SER A 480 -23.60 11.55 -35.07
N PRO A 481 -24.38 11.26 -36.13
CA PRO A 481 -24.19 10.06 -36.93
C PRO A 481 -22.77 9.96 -37.50
N HIS A 482 -22.04 8.91 -37.12
CA HIS A 482 -20.64 8.71 -37.52
C HIS A 482 -20.39 7.27 -37.96
N THR A 483 -19.63 7.09 -39.04
CA THR A 483 -19.34 5.76 -39.63
C THR A 483 -18.65 4.83 -38.64
N ASP A 484 -17.78 5.38 -37.81
CA ASP A 484 -17.03 4.65 -36.78
C ASP A 484 -17.85 4.34 -35.51
N MET A 485 -19.13 4.73 -35.49
CA MET A 485 -20.08 4.41 -34.41
C MET A 485 -21.20 3.48 -34.90
N ALA A 486 -21.03 2.87 -36.08
CA ALA A 486 -22.02 1.97 -36.66
C ALA A 486 -22.36 0.82 -35.71
N GLY A 487 -23.65 0.68 -35.39
CA GLY A 487 -24.15 -0.35 -34.46
C GLY A 487 -23.76 -0.16 -32.99
N LYS A 488 -23.20 1.00 -32.62
CA LYS A 488 -22.84 1.32 -31.22
C LYS A 488 -23.90 2.11 -30.50
N ILE A 489 -24.62 2.98 -31.19
CA ILE A 489 -25.58 3.90 -30.58
C ILE A 489 -26.93 3.22 -30.36
N ARG A 490 -27.42 3.26 -29.12
CA ARG A 490 -28.76 2.82 -28.70
C ARG A 490 -29.71 4.00 -28.73
N THR A 491 -30.17 4.36 -29.93
CA THR A 491 -31.14 5.43 -30.13
C THR A 491 -32.48 5.15 -29.48
N ASP A 492 -32.83 3.86 -29.27
CA ASP A 492 -34.03 3.44 -28.54
C ASP A 492 -33.99 3.75 -27.03
N LEU A 493 -32.79 4.05 -26.50
CA LEU A 493 -32.58 4.45 -25.10
C LEU A 493 -32.16 5.90 -24.97
N GLY A 494 -31.82 6.58 -26.08
CA GLY A 494 -31.32 7.95 -26.05
C GLY A 494 -32.40 8.96 -25.68
N ALA A 495 -31.98 10.13 -25.19
CA ALA A 495 -32.88 11.24 -24.94
C ALA A 495 -32.20 12.60 -25.08
N ASP A 496 -32.94 13.59 -25.56
CA ASP A 496 -32.61 15.01 -25.43
C ASP A 496 -33.40 15.60 -24.26
N LEU A 497 -32.69 16.23 -23.33
CA LEU A 497 -33.26 16.87 -22.14
C LEU A 497 -33.19 18.39 -22.20
N ILE A 498 -32.78 18.98 -23.32
CA ILE A 498 -32.63 20.42 -23.50
C ILE A 498 -34.01 21.05 -23.64
N GLY A 499 -34.42 21.78 -22.60
CA GLY A 499 -35.76 22.39 -22.50
C GLY A 499 -36.10 23.44 -23.56
N ASN A 500 -35.10 24.04 -24.20
CA ASN A 500 -35.27 25.18 -25.10
C ASN A 500 -34.77 24.84 -26.51
N ALA A 501 -35.70 24.85 -27.47
CA ALA A 501 -35.42 24.52 -28.87
C ALA A 501 -34.38 25.40 -29.57
N LEU A 502 -34.24 26.67 -29.16
CA LEU A 502 -33.17 27.52 -29.69
C LEU A 502 -31.80 27.09 -29.16
N ASN A 503 -31.74 26.59 -27.92
CA ASN A 503 -30.51 26.12 -27.31
C ASN A 503 -30.15 24.70 -27.76
N ALA A 504 -31.15 23.89 -28.10
CA ALA A 504 -31.00 22.56 -28.66
C ALA A 504 -30.60 22.59 -30.15
N CYS A 505 -31.03 23.59 -30.93
CA CYS A 505 -30.64 23.75 -32.34
C CYS A 505 -31.02 22.58 -33.29
N ASP A 506 -31.98 21.77 -32.90
CA ASP A 506 -32.61 20.68 -33.67
C ASP A 506 -34.04 21.04 -34.12
N GLY A 507 -34.67 21.99 -33.43
CA GLY A 507 -36.00 22.50 -33.77
C GLY A 507 -37.10 22.12 -32.78
N ASP A 508 -36.77 21.39 -31.71
CA ASP A 508 -37.71 20.93 -30.69
C ASP A 508 -37.14 21.00 -29.27
N GLY A 509 -37.95 20.58 -28.29
CA GLY A 509 -37.58 20.54 -26.88
C GLY A 509 -37.27 19.12 -26.45
N PRO A 510 -37.35 18.81 -25.15
CA PRO A 510 -36.98 17.50 -24.64
C PRO A 510 -37.77 16.36 -25.31
N ASP A 511 -37.06 15.38 -25.85
CA ASP A 511 -37.62 14.23 -26.53
C ASP A 511 -36.68 13.00 -26.47
N PHE A 512 -36.86 12.02 -27.36
CA PHE A 512 -36.05 10.80 -27.41
C PHE A 512 -35.00 10.80 -28.54
N ASP A 513 -34.77 11.93 -29.21
CA ASP A 513 -33.76 12.08 -30.25
C ASP A 513 -32.52 12.83 -29.74
N ALA A 514 -31.56 12.09 -29.20
CA ALA A 514 -30.30 12.65 -28.71
C ALA A 514 -29.27 13.00 -29.81
N THR A 515 -29.73 13.18 -31.05
CA THR A 515 -28.85 13.53 -32.18
C THR A 515 -28.21 14.89 -31.93
N ASP A 516 -26.89 14.97 -32.09
CA ASP A 516 -26.15 16.24 -31.95
C ASP A 516 -26.06 16.96 -33.32
N PRO A 517 -26.83 18.05 -33.56
CA PRO A 517 -26.71 18.91 -34.73
C PRO A 517 -25.41 19.75 -34.72
N GLY A 518 -24.70 19.75 -33.60
CA GLY A 518 -23.51 20.53 -33.34
C GLY A 518 -23.80 21.87 -32.68
N ASP A 519 -22.75 22.47 -32.11
CA ASP A 519 -22.74 23.73 -31.38
C ASP A 519 -21.95 24.83 -32.12
N GLY A 520 -21.65 24.64 -33.40
CA GLY A 520 -20.89 25.58 -34.24
C GLY A 520 -21.72 26.72 -34.83
N GLN A 521 -21.19 27.36 -35.88
CA GLN A 521 -21.76 28.57 -36.49
C GLN A 521 -23.21 28.42 -37.00
N GLY A 522 -23.62 27.20 -37.39
CA GLY A 522 -25.01 26.91 -37.76
C GLY A 522 -25.99 26.88 -36.59
N CYS A 523 -25.47 26.82 -35.36
CA CYS A 523 -26.22 26.65 -34.12
C CYS A 523 -25.95 27.73 -33.07
N GLY A 524 -25.57 28.92 -33.52
CA GLY A 524 -25.36 30.09 -32.67
C GLY A 524 -24.00 30.13 -31.96
N GLY A 525 -23.19 29.08 -32.04
CA GLY A 525 -21.81 29.11 -31.55
C GLY A 525 -20.81 29.69 -32.55
N GLN A 526 -19.54 29.77 -32.16
CA GLN A 526 -18.47 30.34 -32.97
C GLN A 526 -17.57 29.24 -33.55
N GLY A 527 -17.40 29.23 -34.88
CA GLY A 527 -16.49 28.29 -35.55
C GLY A 527 -17.12 26.93 -35.88
N SER A 528 -16.26 25.90 -35.95
CA SER A 528 -16.69 24.51 -36.20
C SER A 528 -17.27 23.90 -34.92
N SER A 529 -18.31 23.09 -35.05
CA SER A 529 -18.90 22.39 -33.91
C SER A 529 -17.88 21.50 -33.20
N SER A 530 -17.94 21.45 -31.88
CA SER A 530 -17.11 20.61 -31.01
C SER A 530 -17.43 19.13 -31.18
N PHE A 531 -18.72 18.79 -31.36
CA PHE A 531 -19.24 17.42 -31.33
C PHE A 531 -18.70 16.64 -30.12
N HIS A 532 -18.63 17.29 -28.97
CA HIS A 532 -17.94 16.80 -27.78
C HIS A 532 -18.46 15.43 -27.34
N GLY A 533 -19.79 15.25 -27.27
CA GLY A 533 -20.40 13.96 -26.91
C GLY A 533 -20.10 12.85 -27.92
N THR A 534 -19.95 13.17 -29.20
CA THR A 534 -19.52 12.20 -30.22
C THR A 534 -18.07 11.76 -30.01
N HIS A 535 -17.18 12.70 -29.67
CA HIS A 535 -15.78 12.40 -29.35
C HIS A 535 -15.66 11.54 -28.08
N VAL A 536 -16.42 11.86 -27.03
CA VAL A 536 -16.50 11.06 -25.80
C VAL A 536 -17.01 9.66 -26.10
N ALA A 537 -18.13 9.53 -26.82
CA ALA A 537 -18.71 8.25 -27.21
C ALA A 537 -17.76 7.38 -28.04
N GLY A 538 -17.04 7.99 -28.99
CA GLY A 538 -16.00 7.31 -29.78
C GLY A 538 -14.85 6.79 -28.92
N THR A 539 -14.37 7.60 -27.98
CA THR A 539 -13.34 7.18 -27.02
C THR A 539 -13.82 5.98 -26.18
N VAL A 540 -15.10 5.93 -25.81
CA VAL A 540 -15.65 4.83 -25.02
C VAL A 540 -15.82 3.55 -25.85
N ALA A 541 -16.45 3.63 -27.02
CA ALA A 541 -16.91 2.43 -27.73
C ALA A 541 -16.95 2.55 -29.26
N ALA A 542 -16.03 3.30 -29.88
CA ALA A 542 -15.88 3.26 -31.34
C ALA A 542 -15.82 1.81 -31.86
N ALA A 543 -16.40 1.58 -33.02
CA ALA A 543 -16.39 0.29 -33.70
C ALA A 543 -14.95 -0.06 -34.08
N THR A 544 -14.30 -0.85 -33.25
CA THR A 544 -12.87 -1.11 -33.40
C THR A 544 -12.60 -2.41 -34.16
N ASN A 545 -11.42 -2.49 -34.75
CA ASN A 545 -10.93 -3.55 -35.59
C ASN A 545 -11.72 -3.68 -36.91
N ASN A 546 -12.26 -2.55 -37.38
CA ASN A 546 -13.07 -2.48 -38.60
C ASN A 546 -12.29 -1.84 -39.78
N GLY A 547 -11.04 -1.41 -39.56
CA GLY A 547 -10.19 -0.75 -40.56
C GLY A 547 -10.55 0.71 -40.84
N VAL A 548 -11.36 1.35 -39.99
CA VAL A 548 -11.86 2.72 -40.12
C VAL A 548 -11.54 3.49 -38.84
N GLY A 549 -11.37 4.81 -38.94
CA GLY A 549 -11.36 5.69 -37.77
C GLY A 549 -10.39 5.30 -36.66
N VAL A 550 -10.92 5.19 -35.44
CA VAL A 550 -10.20 5.02 -34.18
C VAL A 550 -10.70 3.79 -33.42
N SER A 551 -9.97 3.40 -32.38
CA SER A 551 -10.43 2.39 -31.42
C SER A 551 -11.19 3.03 -30.25
N GLY A 552 -12.12 2.30 -29.66
CA GLY A 552 -12.73 2.66 -28.37
C GLY A 552 -12.01 1.98 -27.20
N VAL A 553 -12.40 2.27 -25.96
CA VAL A 553 -11.96 1.51 -24.78
C VAL A 553 -12.64 0.13 -24.74
N SER A 554 -13.96 0.09 -24.97
CA SER A 554 -14.82 -1.11 -24.90
C SER A 554 -15.55 -1.31 -26.22
N TRP A 555 -14.89 -2.00 -27.15
CA TRP A 555 -15.37 -2.16 -28.53
C TRP A 555 -16.62 -3.03 -28.63
N GLY A 556 -16.91 -3.84 -27.61
CA GLY A 556 -18.12 -4.65 -27.52
C GLY A 556 -19.33 -3.87 -27.01
N SER A 557 -19.14 -2.78 -26.26
CA SER A 557 -20.21 -2.03 -25.60
C SER A 557 -21.09 -1.23 -26.56
N SER A 558 -22.25 -0.82 -26.05
CA SER A 558 -23.15 0.12 -26.72
C SER A 558 -23.24 1.43 -25.95
N ILE A 559 -23.53 2.53 -26.65
CA ILE A 559 -23.66 3.87 -26.10
C ILE A 559 -25.14 4.26 -26.06
N MET A 560 -25.61 4.70 -24.90
CA MET A 560 -26.88 5.42 -24.74
C MET A 560 -26.57 6.93 -24.73
N PRO A 561 -26.86 7.69 -25.79
CA PRO A 561 -26.63 9.12 -25.80
C PRO A 561 -27.69 9.83 -24.95
N VAL A 562 -27.24 10.65 -24.00
CA VAL A 562 -28.12 11.52 -23.20
C VAL A 562 -27.66 12.95 -23.41
N ARG A 563 -28.43 13.69 -24.20
CA ARG A 563 -28.10 15.04 -24.59
C ARG A 563 -28.64 16.03 -23.56
N VAL A 564 -27.73 16.73 -22.89
CA VAL A 564 -28.05 17.71 -21.84
C VAL A 564 -27.35 19.04 -22.03
N LEU A 565 -26.39 19.09 -22.95
CA LEU A 565 -25.61 20.27 -23.26
C LEU A 565 -26.01 20.79 -24.65
N GLY A 566 -26.68 21.94 -24.66
CA GLY A 566 -26.93 22.73 -25.88
C GLY A 566 -25.83 23.76 -26.13
N ARG A 567 -26.07 24.69 -27.05
CA ARG A 567 -25.09 25.66 -27.58
C ARG A 567 -24.35 26.59 -26.59
N GLU A 568 -24.67 26.60 -25.29
CA GLU A 568 -24.25 27.65 -24.34
C GLU A 568 -23.64 27.19 -23.00
N GLY A 569 -23.46 25.88 -22.75
CA GLY A 569 -22.67 25.35 -21.61
C GLY A 569 -23.08 25.85 -20.21
N VAL A 570 -23.88 25.06 -19.47
CA VAL A 570 -24.42 25.42 -18.14
C VAL A 570 -23.83 24.59 -16.98
N LEU A 571 -23.96 25.11 -15.75
CA LEU A 571 -23.64 24.45 -14.48
C LEU A 571 -24.45 23.16 -14.29
N VAL A 572 -23.76 22.04 -14.07
CA VAL A 572 -24.37 20.74 -13.77
C VAL A 572 -24.03 20.32 -12.34
N MET A 573 -25.06 19.96 -11.57
CA MET A 573 -24.92 19.34 -10.25
C MET A 573 -25.44 17.90 -10.30
N SER A 574 -24.57 16.94 -9.98
CA SER A 574 -24.87 15.51 -10.03
C SER A 574 -24.94 14.92 -8.62
N ALA A 575 -25.96 14.09 -8.36
CA ALA A 575 -26.06 13.28 -7.15
C ALA A 575 -25.86 11.80 -7.51
N VAL A 576 -24.88 11.14 -6.88
CA VAL A 576 -24.63 9.71 -7.04
C VAL A 576 -25.25 8.96 -5.88
N ALA A 577 -26.18 8.05 -6.16
CA ALA A 577 -26.83 7.23 -5.14
C ALA A 577 -27.41 5.93 -5.71
N SER A 578 -27.76 5.00 -4.80
CA SER A 578 -28.45 3.77 -5.15
C SER A 578 -29.92 4.04 -5.54
N MET A 579 -30.48 3.14 -6.36
CA MET A 579 -31.86 3.25 -6.84
C MET A 579 -32.91 3.33 -5.73
N HIS A 580 -32.60 2.77 -4.55
CA HIS A 580 -33.49 2.82 -3.39
C HIS A 580 -33.63 4.25 -2.82
N SER A 581 -32.63 5.11 -3.01
CA SER A 581 -32.59 6.48 -2.48
C SER A 581 -33.27 7.51 -3.40
N LEU A 582 -33.69 7.11 -4.61
CA LEU A 582 -34.29 7.98 -5.61
C LEU A 582 -35.52 8.77 -5.12
N PRO A 583 -36.45 8.20 -4.32
CA PRO A 583 -37.62 8.95 -3.81
C PRO A 583 -37.25 10.08 -2.84
N VAL A 584 -36.08 10.00 -2.21
CA VAL A 584 -35.58 10.99 -1.25
C VAL A 584 -34.73 12.05 -1.95
N ILE A 585 -33.88 11.63 -2.90
CA ILE A 585 -32.95 12.52 -3.60
C ILE A 585 -33.67 13.44 -4.58
N ARG A 586 -34.73 12.95 -5.23
CA ARG A 586 -35.48 13.73 -6.21
C ARG A 586 -36.04 15.05 -5.63
N PRO A 587 -36.80 15.07 -4.52
CA PRO A 587 -37.28 16.32 -3.93
C PRO A 587 -36.14 17.17 -3.33
N ALA A 588 -35.07 16.56 -2.80
CA ALA A 588 -33.93 17.30 -2.25
C ALA A 588 -33.13 18.06 -3.32
N MET A 589 -32.93 17.46 -4.50
CA MET A 589 -32.30 18.12 -5.65
C MET A 589 -33.16 19.25 -6.20
N GLN A 590 -34.49 19.11 -6.18
CA GLN A 590 -35.41 20.18 -6.55
C GLN A 590 -35.32 21.37 -5.58
N ASP A 591 -35.18 21.12 -4.28
CA ASP A 591 -35.01 22.16 -3.26
C ASP A 591 -33.64 22.86 -3.37
N LEU A 592 -32.58 22.12 -3.75
CA LEU A 592 -31.23 22.64 -3.96
C LEU A 592 -31.16 23.56 -5.20
N LEU A 593 -31.79 23.16 -6.30
CA LEU A 593 -31.92 23.97 -7.51
C LEU A 593 -32.69 25.26 -7.25
N ALA A 594 -33.76 25.19 -6.45
CA ALA A 594 -34.57 26.37 -6.08
C ALA A 594 -33.85 27.38 -5.17
N ARG A 595 -32.73 26.99 -4.56
CA ARG A 595 -31.90 27.81 -3.66
C ARG A 595 -30.57 28.26 -4.31
N THR A 596 -30.38 27.96 -5.59
CA THR A 596 -29.18 28.36 -6.33
C THR A 596 -29.37 29.79 -6.85
N GLU A 597 -28.54 30.72 -6.36
CA GLU A 597 -28.55 32.11 -6.78
C GLU A 597 -27.23 32.44 -7.48
N PHE A 598 -27.30 33.08 -8.65
CA PHE A 598 -26.12 33.54 -9.38
C PHE A 598 -25.76 34.96 -8.93
N ASP A 599 -24.46 35.21 -8.74
CA ASP A 599 -23.91 36.54 -8.48
C ASP A 599 -24.36 37.54 -9.56
N GLU A 600 -24.56 38.80 -9.15
CA GLU A 600 -24.89 39.90 -10.06
C GLU A 600 -23.81 40.04 -11.15
N GLY A 601 -24.17 39.88 -12.43
CA GLY A 601 -23.23 39.83 -13.56
C GLY A 601 -22.99 38.44 -14.16
N ALA A 602 -23.46 37.36 -13.51
CA ALA A 602 -23.34 35.98 -14.01
C ALA A 602 -24.69 35.39 -14.47
N ARG A 603 -25.77 36.20 -14.45
CA ARG A 603 -27.08 35.79 -14.95
C ARG A 603 -27.12 35.98 -16.46
N TYR A 604 -27.96 35.18 -17.10
CA TYR A 604 -28.24 35.33 -18.51
C TYR A 604 -28.79 36.72 -18.88
N ALA A 605 -29.47 37.38 -17.95
CA ALA A 605 -29.97 38.73 -18.10
C ALA A 605 -28.90 39.84 -18.01
N ASP A 606 -27.68 39.49 -17.56
CA ASP A 606 -26.59 40.44 -17.28
C ASP A 606 -25.51 40.46 -18.39
N PHE A 607 -25.75 39.78 -19.51
CA PHE A 607 -24.84 39.70 -20.67
C PHE A 607 -24.52 41.09 -21.24
N ASN A 608 -23.22 41.42 -21.34
CA ASN A 608 -22.73 42.67 -21.87
C ASN A 608 -21.87 42.46 -23.15
N PRO A 609 -22.38 42.81 -24.33
CA PRO A 609 -21.70 42.56 -25.61
C PRO A 609 -20.43 43.40 -25.85
N ASP A 610 -20.15 44.41 -25.01
CA ASP A 610 -18.95 45.23 -25.11
C ASP A 610 -17.76 44.68 -24.28
N SER A 611 -18.02 43.81 -23.29
CA SER A 611 -17.00 43.24 -22.38
C SER A 611 -16.87 41.73 -22.42
N ASP A 612 -17.94 41.01 -22.76
CA ASP A 612 -17.99 39.56 -22.65
C ASP A 612 -17.44 38.91 -23.93
N ARG A 613 -16.48 37.99 -23.77
CA ARG A 613 -15.82 37.32 -24.89
C ARG A 613 -16.21 35.85 -24.94
N VAL A 614 -16.55 35.39 -26.14
CA VAL A 614 -16.70 33.97 -26.45
C VAL A 614 -15.30 33.33 -26.47
N ALA A 615 -15.08 32.29 -25.65
CA ALA A 615 -13.73 31.76 -25.42
C ALA A 615 -13.24 30.84 -26.56
N ALA A 616 -12.01 31.10 -27.01
CA ALA A 616 -11.21 30.24 -27.85
C ALA A 616 -10.27 29.37 -26.98
N TYR A 617 -10.41 28.04 -27.08
CA TYR A 617 -9.54 26.96 -26.58
C TYR A 617 -9.42 26.75 -25.05
N GLY A 618 -9.60 25.49 -24.58
CA GLY A 618 -9.38 25.16 -23.14
C GLY A 618 -9.54 23.71 -22.64
N VAL A 619 -8.96 22.69 -23.28
CA VAL A 619 -8.75 21.34 -22.66
C VAL A 619 -7.38 21.23 -21.95
N ALA A 620 -6.54 22.27 -21.99
CA ALA A 620 -5.16 22.21 -21.48
C ALA A 620 -4.96 22.59 -20.00
N ALA A 621 -6.02 22.74 -19.19
CA ALA A 621 -5.92 23.31 -17.83
C ALA A 621 -6.39 22.40 -16.67
N LEU A 622 -6.88 21.17 -16.91
CA LEU A 622 -7.49 20.34 -15.86
C LEU A 622 -6.77 19.03 -15.51
N ILE A 623 -5.61 18.73 -16.11
CA ILE A 623 -4.72 17.65 -15.64
C ILE A 623 -3.28 18.16 -15.44
N ALA A 624 -3.14 19.18 -14.60
CA ALA A 624 -1.87 19.50 -13.96
C ALA A 624 -2.14 20.00 -12.54
N GLY A 625 -2.71 19.11 -11.73
CA GLY A 625 -2.84 19.34 -10.30
C GLY A 625 -1.48 19.53 -9.64
N GLY A 626 -1.37 20.58 -8.83
CA GLY A 626 -0.76 20.49 -7.51
C GLY A 626 0.70 20.06 -7.40
N ILE A 627 1.55 21.08 -7.34
CA ILE A 627 2.79 21.15 -6.54
C ILE A 627 4.02 20.40 -7.08
N ALA A 628 4.75 21.05 -7.99
CA ALA A 628 6.21 21.24 -7.88
C ALA A 628 6.76 22.12 -9.02
N SER A 629 7.00 23.41 -8.75
CA SER A 629 8.29 24.07 -9.02
C SER A 629 8.15 25.59 -8.90
N LYS A 630 8.90 26.12 -7.94
CA LYS A 630 9.15 27.56 -7.77
C LYS A 630 9.81 28.11 -9.04
N THR A 631 9.21 29.19 -9.57
CA THR A 631 9.88 30.37 -10.16
C THR A 631 11.30 30.14 -10.71
N GLY A 632 11.45 30.02 -12.04
CA GLY A 632 12.79 30.06 -12.63
C GLY A 632 12.94 29.80 -14.13
N LEU A 633 11.92 29.29 -14.84
CA LEU A 633 12.08 28.85 -16.23
C LEU A 633 11.60 29.84 -17.31
N LEU A 634 10.61 30.69 -17.02
CA LEU A 634 10.12 31.69 -18.00
C LEU A 634 10.98 32.96 -18.08
N ALA A 635 11.74 33.28 -17.03
CA ALA A 635 12.70 34.40 -17.05
C ALA A 635 13.93 34.11 -17.95
N LYS A 636 14.23 32.84 -18.26
CA LYS A 636 15.39 32.46 -19.09
C LYS A 636 15.05 32.27 -20.57
N ILE A 637 13.79 32.07 -20.94
CA ILE A 637 13.35 32.00 -22.35
C ILE A 637 13.22 33.41 -22.95
N GLY A 638 12.79 34.41 -22.17
CA GLY A 638 12.76 35.81 -22.60
C GLY A 638 14.13 36.41 -22.91
N ILE A 639 15.19 35.96 -22.22
CA ILE A 639 16.57 36.40 -22.45
C ILE A 639 17.16 35.74 -23.71
N LEU A 640 16.77 34.50 -24.02
CA LEU A 640 17.23 33.79 -25.23
C LEU A 640 16.63 34.42 -26.50
N LEU A 641 15.39 34.90 -26.48
CA LEU A 641 14.75 35.57 -27.62
C LEU A 641 15.29 36.99 -27.88
N LEU A 642 15.80 37.69 -26.86
CA LEU A 642 16.45 39.00 -27.04
C LEU A 642 17.85 38.91 -27.69
N SER A 643 18.50 37.74 -27.67
CA SER A 643 19.81 37.52 -28.32
C SER A 643 19.76 37.25 -29.84
N LEU A 644 18.58 37.01 -30.44
CA LEU A 644 18.45 36.70 -31.87
C LEU A 644 18.26 37.92 -32.78
N LYS A 645 18.17 39.14 -32.24
CA LYS A 645 17.97 40.39 -33.01
C LYS A 645 19.13 40.70 -33.99
N LYS A 646 20.32 40.13 -33.78
CA LYS A 646 21.50 40.31 -34.64
C LYS A 646 21.47 39.48 -35.93
N PHE A 647 20.64 38.43 -36.02
CA PHE A 647 20.56 37.57 -37.21
C PHE A 647 19.50 38.02 -38.24
N ALA A 648 18.46 38.74 -37.81
CA ALA A 648 17.46 39.29 -38.72
C ALA A 648 18.05 40.35 -39.69
N VAL A 649 19.03 41.14 -39.24
CA VAL A 649 19.71 42.15 -40.08
C VAL A 649 20.55 41.50 -41.19
N LEU A 650 21.19 40.35 -40.91
CA LEU A 650 21.99 39.62 -41.91
C LEU A 650 21.12 38.97 -43.00
N ILE A 651 19.92 38.51 -42.64
CA ILE A 651 18.96 37.94 -43.59
C ILE A 651 18.40 39.04 -44.52
N VAL A 652 18.09 40.23 -43.99
CA VAL A 652 17.62 41.37 -44.80
C VAL A 652 18.70 41.87 -45.76
N VAL A 653 19.97 41.93 -45.34
CA VAL A 653 21.09 42.31 -46.22
C VAL A 653 21.35 41.26 -47.32
N ALA A 654 21.22 39.97 -47.00
CA ALA A 654 21.36 38.89 -47.97
C ALA A 654 20.25 38.92 -49.03
N ILE A 655 19.00 39.18 -48.62
CA ILE A 655 17.85 39.29 -49.54
C ILE A 655 17.97 40.53 -50.44
N ALA A 656 18.41 41.67 -49.90
CA ALA A 656 18.66 42.88 -50.69
C ALA A 656 19.81 42.70 -51.71
N GLY A 657 20.88 41.99 -51.33
CA GLY A 657 21.98 41.63 -52.23
C GLY A 657 21.54 40.71 -53.37
N LEU A 658 20.68 39.72 -53.07
CA LEU A 658 20.14 38.78 -54.07
C LEU A 658 19.23 39.48 -55.08
N LEU A 659 18.34 40.37 -54.61
CA LEU A 659 17.44 41.15 -55.47
C LEU A 659 18.24 42.12 -56.38
N SER A 660 19.29 42.77 -55.88
CA SER A 660 20.11 43.68 -56.70
C SER A 660 20.84 42.97 -57.88
N ARG A 661 21.19 41.69 -57.72
CA ARG A 661 21.81 40.87 -58.78
C ARG A 661 20.80 40.38 -59.82
N VAL A 662 19.54 40.20 -59.44
CA VAL A 662 18.46 39.84 -60.37
C VAL A 662 18.08 41.05 -61.24
N PHE A 663 18.09 42.27 -60.68
CA PHE A 663 17.79 43.49 -61.45
C PHE A 663 18.95 44.02 -62.31
N LYS A 664 20.22 43.68 -62.00
CA LYS A 664 21.38 44.06 -62.83
C LYS A 664 21.65 43.16 -64.05
N ARG A 665 20.90 42.06 -64.22
CA ARG A 665 21.09 41.12 -65.36
C ARG A 665 20.14 41.37 -66.53
N LYS A 666 19.36 42.46 -66.52
CA LYS A 666 18.43 42.86 -67.58
C LYS A 666 18.71 44.21 -68.25
N SER A 667 19.90 44.80 -68.05
CA SER A 667 20.35 45.99 -68.78
C SER A 667 21.81 45.81 -69.20
N GLY A 668 22.04 45.42 -70.46
CA GLY A 668 23.39 45.24 -71.00
C GLY A 668 23.47 44.31 -72.21
N ALA A 669 22.58 44.52 -73.18
CA ALA A 669 22.72 44.03 -74.55
C ALA A 669 22.26 45.17 -75.48
N GLU A 670 23.12 46.19 -75.57
CA GLU A 670 23.31 47.14 -76.68
C GLU A 670 24.49 48.04 -76.27
N GLY A 671 25.57 48.04 -77.08
CA GLY A 671 26.79 48.82 -76.87
C GLY A 671 28.03 47.97 -76.65
#